data_AF-A0A8B8EQH4-F1
#
_entry.id   AF-A0A8B8EQH4-F1
#
_cell.length_a   1.000
_cell.length_b   1.000
_cell.length_c   1.000
_cell.angle_alpha   90.00
_cell.angle_beta   90.00
_cell.angle_gamma   90.00
#
_symmetry.space_group_name_H-M   'P 1'
#
loop_
_entity.id
_entity.type
_entity.pdbx_description
1 polymer ?
#
loop_
_entity_poly.entity_id
_entity_poly.type
_entity_poly.pdbx_seq_one_letter_code
_entity_poly.pdbx_strand_id
1 'polypeptide(L)'
;MKKKMFSKFSNILHHAVEALAPQLSLREEFVYHWKSVTAFFMDNKGEKLPIDQTQIPEHLEQMVVLLKEEESGGDSDSTGPCMEYLLQHKLLDTLYSLGRTDHPPGMKQIVLQFFTKLLSRLKQPILAHVSVHRAVHRLVKSCGEVLAAPTESEEIQFLCTVCSLVKSTPYLVNFFIEVPKLQAEARKTSLTKSMSPTSRGVPGSQVATDADRKTSLHPKKSSQGTGRDETLAANTASPSPASNPPPSANAVNTADAVNTADASNAVHASNAVHVDNVQEASGRQFSLMTSLLSLSHSADSRVAVKACEGLMLCVSLPEETAASCIVHDTAFCTEMTQRLVEAYLKLPPFISPVDLETVEAKWGLDVITESEDHKTFLGKRHLVSFLSWLDYCDQLISVANPMVAKSLAKSIRQLFLNVIMEPSVLQTSESGAMLATAYLTRCVRTVCSPELLSEFCFFILGSERLPEQQEETTPEIRSRLIQRCDHLSEELSLVTLKLFDTLLQKDDDHIIHNLVLRNLLGRTYISPHPGTAKAADHQGKEDNSSNGSSEGKEEKEVECKENPGLARSSSRTEVHKIVNCFLSLLPEQLKSSYQTADSGYDLYLRDAHKQYRHVCDMTGPWAWPKEPVVVKRFVVEEFYEGAFLKMLLDKLSHMMEQSYPINLQLTSVISRLAILPHPNLSEFLLDPYLQVRQGTRTLFAVFQKLSSEARSKLHAQNDLSQKLVSVRRQLMGTSPNQHRKMLYRKSSRFQFRYEDQNELEAIIVLEEFCKELSAIAFVKHHSEVNNSS
;
A
#
# COMPACT_ATOMS: atom_id res chain seq x y z
N MET A 1 45.03 -42.76 55.08
CA MET A 1 45.24 -43.40 53.76
C MET A 1 43.95 -43.94 53.12
N LYS A 2 43.23 -44.92 53.69
CA LYS A 2 42.16 -45.71 53.01
C LYS A 2 41.20 -44.92 52.08
N LYS A 3 40.57 -43.81 52.51
CA LYS A 3 39.68 -42.99 51.63
C LYS A 3 40.34 -42.49 50.33
N LYS A 4 41.62 -42.11 50.34
CA LYS A 4 42.34 -41.63 49.13
C LYS A 4 42.68 -42.77 48.16
N MET A 5 42.79 -44.01 48.63
CA MET A 5 42.89 -45.17 47.75
C MET A 5 41.54 -45.58 47.19
N PHE A 6 40.45 -45.53 47.98
CA PHE A 6 39.11 -45.81 47.48
C PHE A 6 38.67 -44.85 46.37
N SER A 7 38.91 -43.54 46.50
CA SER A 7 38.65 -42.58 45.42
C SER A 7 39.50 -42.87 44.18
N LYS A 8 40.82 -43.13 44.32
CA LYS A 8 41.65 -43.51 43.16
C LYS A 8 41.19 -44.82 42.51
N PHE A 9 40.80 -45.82 43.28
CA PHE A 9 40.28 -47.08 42.77
C PHE A 9 38.93 -46.89 42.07
N SER A 10 38.04 -46.04 42.60
CA SER A 10 36.78 -45.68 41.97
C SER A 10 36.99 -44.96 40.63
N ASN A 11 37.93 -44.02 40.54
CA ASN A 11 38.25 -43.32 39.30
C ASN A 11 38.95 -44.24 38.27
N ILE A 12 39.82 -45.14 38.73
CA ILE A 12 40.43 -46.17 37.88
C ILE A 12 39.36 -47.16 37.39
N LEU A 13 38.38 -47.52 38.22
CA LEU A 13 37.26 -48.36 37.81
C LEU A 13 36.35 -47.64 36.81
N HIS A 14 36.10 -46.33 36.98
CA HIS A 14 35.35 -45.51 36.02
C HIS A 14 36.04 -45.47 34.66
N HIS A 15 37.33 -45.11 34.61
CA HIS A 15 38.10 -45.12 33.37
C HIS A 15 38.31 -46.51 32.78
N ALA A 16 38.36 -47.57 33.61
CA ALA A 16 38.40 -48.95 33.11
C ALA A 16 37.04 -49.36 32.52
N VAL A 17 35.91 -48.90 33.07
CA VAL A 17 34.58 -49.13 32.49
C VAL A 17 34.40 -48.33 31.20
N GLU A 18 34.86 -47.08 31.14
CA GLU A 18 34.90 -46.28 29.89
C GLU A 18 35.81 -46.91 28.81
N ALA A 19 36.89 -47.58 29.21
CA ALA A 19 37.83 -48.24 28.30
C ALA A 19 37.50 -49.72 27.99
N LEU A 20 36.50 -50.31 28.66
CA LEU A 20 36.04 -51.69 28.44
C LEU A 20 34.60 -51.76 27.89
N ALA A 21 33.83 -50.68 28.00
CA ALA A 21 32.65 -50.50 27.15
C ALA A 21 33.13 -50.33 25.70
N PRO A 22 32.59 -51.07 24.72
CA PRO A 22 32.76 -50.68 23.32
C PRO A 22 32.10 -49.30 23.17
N GLN A 23 32.82 -48.34 22.58
CA GLN A 23 32.19 -47.10 22.13
C GLN A 23 31.12 -47.49 21.11
N LEU A 24 29.85 -47.18 21.41
CA LEU A 24 28.74 -47.52 20.53
C LEU A 24 28.91 -46.75 19.22
N SER A 25 28.51 -47.34 18.09
CA SER A 25 28.41 -46.54 16.87
C SER A 25 27.32 -45.48 17.05
N LEU A 26 27.46 -44.31 16.41
CA LEU A 26 26.45 -43.23 16.44
C LEU A 26 25.03 -43.76 16.18
N ARG A 27 24.91 -44.75 15.28
CA ARG A 27 23.66 -45.45 14.95
C ARG A 27 23.07 -46.20 16.14
N GLU A 28 23.88 -46.89 16.93
CA GLU A 28 23.43 -47.66 18.10
C GLU A 28 22.99 -46.73 19.24
N GLU A 29 23.67 -45.60 19.44
CA GLU A 29 23.26 -44.55 20.39
C GLU A 29 21.95 -43.87 19.95
N PHE A 30 21.82 -43.55 18.66
CA PHE A 30 20.60 -43.01 18.09
C PHE A 30 19.41 -43.99 18.24
N VAL A 31 19.65 -45.28 17.98
CA VAL A 31 18.67 -46.36 18.19
C VAL A 31 18.33 -46.55 19.66
N TYR A 32 19.28 -46.37 20.58
CA TYR A 32 19.04 -46.39 22.02
C TYR A 32 18.11 -45.25 22.46
N HIS A 33 18.40 -44.00 22.09
CA HIS A 33 17.54 -42.86 22.43
C HIS A 33 16.13 -43.01 21.88
N TRP A 34 15.98 -43.45 20.62
CA TRP A 34 14.65 -43.72 20.06
C TRP A 34 13.90 -44.84 20.82
N LYS A 35 14.60 -45.94 21.17
CA LYS A 35 14.01 -47.01 21.98
C LYS A 35 13.50 -46.50 23.32
N SER A 36 14.30 -45.69 24.02
CA SER A 36 13.91 -45.09 25.31
C SER A 36 12.69 -44.16 25.19
N VAL A 37 12.59 -43.35 24.12
CA VAL A 37 11.37 -42.58 23.83
C VAL A 37 10.16 -43.50 23.64
N THR A 38 10.29 -44.58 22.86
CA THR A 38 9.17 -45.51 22.64
C THR A 38 8.82 -46.36 23.87
N ALA A 39 9.78 -46.69 24.73
CA ALA A 39 9.57 -47.49 25.94
C ALA A 39 8.61 -46.78 26.92
N PHE A 40 8.75 -45.45 27.09
CA PHE A 40 7.83 -44.64 27.88
C PHE A 40 6.35 -44.87 27.48
N PHE A 41 6.06 -44.95 26.18
CA PHE A 41 4.70 -45.20 25.66
C PHE A 41 4.27 -46.68 25.72
N MET A 42 5.21 -47.61 25.87
CA MET A 42 4.91 -49.02 26.07
C MET A 42 4.56 -49.34 27.53
N ASP A 43 5.26 -48.69 28.46
CA ASP A 43 5.21 -48.95 29.90
C ASP A 43 4.15 -48.07 30.61
N ASN A 44 4.14 -46.76 30.37
CA ASN A 44 3.30 -45.79 31.10
C ASN A 44 1.91 -45.57 30.45
N LYS A 45 1.25 -46.67 30.06
CA LYS A 45 -0.02 -46.66 29.31
C LYS A 45 -1.21 -46.12 30.11
N GLY A 46 -1.37 -44.79 30.10
CA GLY A 46 -2.51 -44.09 30.67
C GLY A 46 -2.15 -43.06 31.75
N GLU A 47 -0.88 -42.92 32.10
CA GLU A 47 -0.45 -41.89 33.04
C GLU A 47 -0.49 -40.49 32.41
N LYS A 48 -0.91 -39.49 33.20
CA LYS A 48 -0.98 -38.08 32.80
C LYS A 48 0.15 -37.24 33.39
N LEU A 49 1.36 -37.80 33.45
CA LEU A 49 2.57 -37.03 33.71
C LEU A 49 2.73 -35.98 32.58
N PRO A 50 3.00 -34.70 32.86
CA PRO A 50 3.31 -33.73 31.82
C PRO A 50 4.72 -33.97 31.27
N ILE A 51 5.00 -33.47 30.06
CA ILE A 51 6.22 -33.79 29.31
C ILE A 51 7.52 -33.37 30.04
N ASP A 52 7.46 -32.35 30.90
CA ASP A 52 8.56 -31.80 31.71
C ASP A 52 9.11 -32.78 32.75
N GLN A 53 8.29 -33.75 33.18
CA GLN A 53 8.65 -34.80 34.14
C GLN A 53 9.11 -36.10 33.45
N THR A 54 9.32 -36.06 32.13
CA THR A 54 9.74 -37.22 31.33
C THR A 54 11.14 -37.03 30.75
N GLN A 55 11.82 -38.13 30.40
CA GLN A 55 13.12 -38.11 29.72
C GLN A 55 13.02 -37.99 28.18
N ILE A 56 11.80 -37.80 27.65
CA ILE A 56 11.55 -37.66 26.20
C ILE A 56 12.26 -36.42 25.61
N PRO A 57 12.24 -35.21 26.24
CA PRO A 57 12.92 -34.04 25.69
C PRO A 57 14.43 -34.24 25.55
N GLU A 58 15.09 -34.82 26.57
CA GLU A 58 16.53 -35.08 26.55
C GLU A 58 16.90 -36.05 25.44
N HIS A 59 16.20 -37.18 25.32
CA HIS A 59 16.47 -38.17 24.28
C HIS A 59 16.24 -37.64 22.87
N LEU A 60 15.20 -36.80 22.66
CA LEU A 60 14.96 -36.17 21.37
C LEU A 60 15.98 -35.07 21.04
N GLU A 61 16.53 -34.34 22.02
CA GLU A 61 17.68 -33.45 21.80
C GLU A 61 18.92 -34.25 21.37
N GLN A 62 19.28 -35.32 22.09
CA GLN A 62 20.46 -36.14 21.75
C GLN A 62 20.35 -36.78 20.36
N MET A 63 19.14 -37.22 19.95
CA MET A 63 18.92 -37.68 18.57
C MET A 63 19.26 -36.61 17.51
N VAL A 64 19.02 -35.32 17.77
CA VAL A 64 19.41 -34.23 16.85
C VAL A 64 20.90 -33.91 16.94
N VAL A 65 21.54 -34.07 18.11
CA VAL A 65 22.99 -33.93 18.27
C VAL A 65 23.73 -34.99 17.44
N LEU A 66 23.38 -36.27 17.61
CA LEU A 66 23.99 -37.39 16.89
C LEU A 66 23.85 -37.28 15.36
N LEU A 67 22.71 -36.82 14.85
CA LEU A 67 22.51 -36.55 13.42
C LEU A 67 23.40 -35.43 12.89
N LYS A 68 23.68 -34.41 13.71
CA LYS A 68 24.58 -33.30 13.35
C LYS A 68 26.05 -33.71 13.41
N GLU A 69 26.41 -34.60 14.35
CA GLU A 69 27.76 -35.16 14.45
C GLU A 69 28.05 -36.10 13.27
N GLU A 70 27.09 -36.93 12.87
CA GLU A 70 27.12 -37.71 11.63
C GLU A 70 27.36 -36.83 10.38
N GLU A 71 26.58 -35.76 10.21
CA GLU A 71 26.76 -34.80 9.11
C GLU A 71 28.10 -34.03 9.18
N SER A 72 28.71 -33.94 10.37
CA SER A 72 30.01 -33.27 10.55
C SER A 72 31.20 -34.19 10.29
N GLY A 73 31.01 -35.51 10.19
CA GLY A 73 32.06 -36.51 10.00
C GLY A 73 32.01 -37.32 8.69
N GLY A 74 30.96 -37.16 7.88
CA GLY A 74 30.77 -37.93 6.63
C GLY A 74 31.07 -37.14 5.34
N ASP A 75 31.33 -37.87 4.25
CA ASP A 75 31.39 -37.30 2.89
C ASP A 75 30.00 -36.84 2.41
N SER A 76 29.96 -35.69 1.74
CA SER A 76 28.72 -34.91 1.48
C SER A 76 27.62 -35.62 0.68
N ASP A 77 28.00 -36.61 -0.14
CA ASP A 77 27.15 -37.22 -1.17
C ASP A 77 26.35 -38.45 -0.69
N SER A 78 26.41 -38.78 0.60
CA SER A 78 25.71 -39.94 1.17
C SER A 78 24.84 -39.61 2.38
N THR A 79 23.77 -40.38 2.56
CA THR A 79 22.93 -40.35 3.76
C THR A 79 23.56 -41.24 4.83
N GLY A 80 23.91 -40.66 5.98
CA GLY A 80 24.54 -41.41 7.07
C GLY A 80 23.60 -42.42 7.76
N PRO A 81 24.15 -43.40 8.50
CA PRO A 81 23.38 -44.52 9.08
C PRO A 81 22.32 -44.14 10.14
N CYS A 82 22.47 -43.02 10.86
CA CYS A 82 21.44 -42.49 11.77
C CYS A 82 20.29 -41.87 10.96
N MET A 83 20.60 -41.03 9.97
CA MET A 83 19.60 -40.45 9.08
C MET A 83 18.88 -41.55 8.28
N GLU A 84 19.60 -42.55 7.76
CA GLU A 84 19.00 -43.69 7.07
C GLU A 84 18.02 -44.44 8.00
N TYR A 85 18.41 -44.72 9.25
CA TYR A 85 17.51 -45.36 10.21
C TYR A 85 16.25 -44.51 10.48
N LEU A 86 16.40 -43.20 10.66
CA LEU A 86 15.29 -42.25 10.82
C LEU A 86 14.30 -42.30 9.64
N LEU A 87 14.82 -42.34 8.41
CA LEU A 87 14.04 -42.37 7.18
C LEU A 87 13.37 -43.74 6.94
N GLN A 88 14.13 -44.84 7.07
CA GLN A 88 13.64 -46.22 6.87
C GLN A 88 12.52 -46.57 7.86
N HIS A 89 12.71 -46.27 9.14
CA HIS A 89 11.74 -46.58 10.20
C HIS A 89 10.63 -45.52 10.34
N LYS A 90 10.65 -44.46 9.52
CA LYS A 90 9.63 -43.39 9.44
C LYS A 90 9.37 -42.68 10.78
N LEU A 91 10.42 -42.45 11.56
CA LEU A 91 10.29 -41.93 12.94
C LEU A 91 9.57 -40.57 12.99
N LEU A 92 9.71 -39.77 11.93
CA LEU A 92 9.01 -38.49 11.76
C LEU A 92 7.48 -38.62 11.64
N ASP A 93 6.97 -39.67 10.99
CA ASP A 93 5.52 -39.93 10.93
C ASP A 93 5.00 -40.36 12.32
N THR A 94 5.77 -41.12 13.08
CA THR A 94 5.45 -41.50 14.47
C THR A 94 5.46 -40.28 15.40
N LEU A 95 6.49 -39.43 15.32
CA LEU A 95 6.58 -38.20 16.10
C LEU A 95 5.43 -37.23 15.77
N TYR A 96 5.06 -37.09 14.49
CA TYR A 96 3.86 -36.35 14.10
C TYR A 96 2.59 -36.90 14.78
N SER A 97 2.40 -38.22 14.78
CA SER A 97 1.24 -38.84 15.45
C SER A 97 1.22 -38.59 16.96
N LEU A 98 2.37 -38.70 17.65
CA LEU A 98 2.49 -38.43 19.09
C LEU A 98 2.21 -36.96 19.43
N GLY A 99 2.77 -36.03 18.64
CA GLY A 99 2.51 -34.60 18.78
C GLY A 99 1.05 -34.23 18.50
N ARG A 100 0.40 -34.86 17.51
CA ARG A 100 -1.03 -34.66 17.21
C ARG A 100 -1.94 -35.17 18.34
N THR A 101 -1.53 -36.18 19.10
CA THR A 101 -2.29 -36.64 20.28
C THR A 101 -2.06 -35.80 21.53
N ASP A 102 -0.99 -34.98 21.57
CA ASP A 102 -0.50 -34.26 22.77
C ASP A 102 -0.58 -35.07 24.08
N HIS A 103 -0.13 -36.32 24.02
CA HIS A 103 0.01 -37.21 25.17
C HIS A 103 1.46 -37.73 25.18
N PRO A 104 2.21 -37.58 26.30
CA PRO A 104 1.86 -36.78 27.49
C PRO A 104 1.63 -35.30 27.16
N PRO A 105 0.90 -34.53 28.00
CA PRO A 105 0.62 -33.12 27.73
C PRO A 105 1.89 -32.30 27.49
N GLY A 106 1.90 -31.52 26.40
CA GLY A 106 3.09 -30.80 25.92
C GLY A 106 3.96 -31.57 24.92
N MET A 107 3.62 -32.81 24.55
CA MET A 107 4.32 -33.55 23.50
C MET A 107 4.30 -32.82 22.14
N LYS A 108 3.24 -32.04 21.81
CA LYS A 108 3.20 -31.18 20.61
C LYS A 108 4.33 -30.16 20.63
N GLN A 109 4.59 -29.54 21.78
CA GLN A 109 5.66 -28.56 21.98
C GLN A 109 7.04 -29.17 21.66
N ILE A 110 7.35 -30.32 22.25
CA ILE A 110 8.64 -31.00 22.05
C ILE A 110 8.79 -31.55 20.63
N VAL A 111 7.70 -32.01 19.99
CA VAL A 111 7.73 -32.41 18.58
C VAL A 111 8.01 -31.21 17.67
N LEU A 112 7.36 -30.06 17.87
CA LEU A 112 7.65 -28.83 17.11
C LEU A 112 9.10 -28.37 17.31
N GLN A 113 9.61 -28.40 18.54
CA GLN A 113 11.01 -28.09 18.84
C GLN A 113 11.98 -29.09 18.19
N PHE A 114 11.68 -30.39 18.18
CA PHE A 114 12.49 -31.41 17.51
C PHE A 114 12.55 -31.17 15.99
N PHE A 115 11.40 -30.99 15.32
CA PHE A 115 11.37 -30.69 13.88
C PHE A 115 12.06 -29.36 13.56
N THR A 116 11.92 -28.34 14.41
CA THR A 116 12.62 -27.06 14.27
C THR A 116 14.14 -27.23 14.37
N LYS A 117 14.63 -27.93 15.40
CA LYS A 117 16.07 -28.21 15.57
C LYS A 117 16.62 -29.08 14.43
N LEU A 118 15.86 -30.07 13.95
CA LEU A 118 16.22 -30.95 12.83
C LEU A 118 16.37 -30.16 11.52
N LEU A 119 15.37 -29.33 11.18
CA LEU A 119 15.33 -28.54 9.95
C LEU A 119 16.32 -27.37 9.92
N SER A 120 16.75 -26.86 11.09
CA SER A 120 17.66 -25.70 11.18
C SER A 120 19.13 -26.05 11.45
N ARG A 121 19.44 -27.27 11.90
CA ARG A 121 20.82 -27.67 12.27
C ARG A 121 21.53 -28.54 11.23
N LEU A 122 20.81 -29.09 10.26
CA LEU A 122 21.35 -29.93 9.18
C LEU A 122 21.54 -29.12 7.89
N LYS A 123 22.66 -29.35 7.20
CA LYS A 123 23.06 -28.71 5.94
C LYS A 123 22.54 -29.45 4.70
N GLN A 124 22.38 -30.78 4.78
CA GLN A 124 21.80 -31.55 3.67
C GLN A 124 20.35 -31.10 3.41
N PRO A 125 19.88 -31.05 2.15
CA PRO A 125 18.54 -30.58 1.79
C PRO A 125 17.44 -31.61 2.12
N ILE A 126 17.34 -32.00 3.39
CA ILE A 126 16.52 -33.13 3.86
C ILE A 126 15.03 -32.99 3.53
N LEU A 127 14.54 -31.76 3.34
CA LEU A 127 13.16 -31.49 2.95
C LEU A 127 12.82 -32.00 1.53
N ALA A 128 13.80 -32.42 0.73
CA ALA A 128 13.56 -33.13 -0.53
C ALA A 128 13.14 -34.60 -0.33
N HIS A 129 13.44 -35.23 0.81
CA HIS A 129 13.09 -36.64 1.05
C HIS A 129 11.58 -36.82 1.27
N VAL A 130 11.04 -37.92 0.74
CA VAL A 130 9.59 -38.19 0.69
C VAL A 130 8.96 -38.36 2.07
N SER A 131 9.66 -38.97 3.03
CA SER A 131 9.21 -39.09 4.42
C SER A 131 9.29 -37.76 5.18
N VAL A 132 10.33 -36.95 4.93
CA VAL A 132 10.56 -35.67 5.62
C VAL A 132 9.50 -34.65 5.22
N HIS A 133 9.33 -34.35 3.92
CA HIS A 133 8.32 -33.34 3.53
C HIS A 133 6.91 -33.77 3.90
N ARG A 134 6.60 -35.06 3.88
CA ARG A 134 5.27 -35.56 4.26
C ARG A 134 4.98 -35.31 5.74
N ALA A 135 5.94 -35.56 6.63
CA ALA A 135 5.79 -35.28 8.05
C ALA A 135 5.78 -33.76 8.34
N VAL A 136 6.67 -33.00 7.70
CA VAL A 136 6.74 -31.52 7.82
C VAL A 136 5.44 -30.87 7.34
N HIS A 137 4.91 -31.23 6.18
CA HIS A 137 3.65 -30.69 5.65
C HIS A 137 2.45 -31.07 6.52
N ARG A 138 2.41 -32.31 7.05
CA ARG A 138 1.41 -32.72 8.05
C ARG A 138 1.47 -31.87 9.33
N LEU A 139 2.67 -31.53 9.79
CA LEU A 139 2.90 -30.70 10.98
C LEU A 139 2.54 -29.23 10.72
N VAL A 140 2.91 -28.68 9.56
CA VAL A 140 2.48 -27.35 9.08
C VAL A 140 0.97 -27.23 9.12
N LYS A 141 0.24 -28.20 8.53
CA LYS A 141 -1.24 -28.21 8.55
C LYS A 141 -1.87 -28.26 9.95
N SER A 142 -1.13 -28.68 10.98
CA SER A 142 -1.57 -28.67 12.39
C SER A 142 -1.09 -27.45 13.20
N CYS A 143 -0.47 -26.47 12.53
CA CYS A 143 -0.16 -25.16 13.10
C CYS A 143 -1.29 -24.18 12.78
N GLY A 144 -1.72 -23.39 13.76
CA GLY A 144 -2.85 -22.46 13.62
C GLY A 144 -4.23 -23.12 13.55
N GLU A 145 -4.36 -24.42 13.89
CA GLU A 145 -5.67 -25.10 14.02
C GLU A 145 -6.49 -24.58 15.22
N VAL A 146 -5.82 -24.07 16.26
CA VAL A 146 -6.45 -23.54 17.50
C VAL A 146 -5.68 -22.28 17.92
N LEU A 147 -6.35 -21.13 17.89
CA LEU A 147 -5.78 -19.85 18.33
C LEU A 147 -5.71 -19.79 19.87
N ALA A 148 -4.74 -19.02 20.37
CA ALA A 148 -4.35 -18.93 21.79
C ALA A 148 -3.97 -20.29 22.42
N ALA A 149 -3.51 -21.25 21.61
CA ALA A 149 -2.92 -22.49 22.11
C ALA A 149 -1.58 -22.23 22.82
N PRO A 150 -1.21 -22.97 23.88
CA PRO A 150 0.05 -22.80 24.60
C PRO A 150 1.30 -23.19 23.78
N THR A 151 1.12 -23.60 22.52
CA THR A 151 2.18 -23.99 21.58
C THR A 151 2.33 -23.00 20.41
N GLU A 152 1.59 -21.89 20.38
CA GLU A 152 1.68 -20.90 19.29
C GLU A 152 3.12 -20.36 19.06
N SER A 153 3.92 -20.25 20.12
CA SER A 153 5.35 -19.85 20.03
C SER A 153 6.20 -20.86 19.27
N GLU A 154 6.10 -22.15 19.61
CA GLU A 154 6.80 -23.23 18.90
C GLU A 154 6.25 -23.47 17.49
N GLU A 155 4.94 -23.32 17.30
CA GLU A 155 4.30 -23.40 15.99
C GLU A 155 4.87 -22.34 15.05
N ILE A 156 4.91 -21.07 15.47
CA ILE A 156 5.45 -20.02 14.60
C ILE A 156 6.96 -20.14 14.41
N GLN A 157 7.73 -20.56 15.43
CA GLN A 157 9.17 -20.81 15.27
C GLN A 157 9.44 -21.93 14.23
N PHE A 158 8.62 -22.99 14.24
CA PHE A 158 8.66 -24.05 13.24
C PHE A 158 8.29 -23.53 11.84
N LEU A 159 7.18 -22.79 11.70
CA LEU A 159 6.77 -22.24 10.40
C LEU A 159 7.80 -21.25 9.82
N CYS A 160 8.38 -20.36 10.64
CA CYS A 160 9.45 -19.46 10.19
C CYS A 160 10.71 -20.23 9.73
N THR A 161 11.01 -21.37 10.36
CA THR A 161 12.10 -22.27 9.93
C THR A 161 11.80 -22.88 8.56
N VAL A 162 10.56 -23.36 8.34
CA VAL A 162 10.11 -23.85 7.02
C VAL A 162 10.14 -22.74 5.98
N CYS A 163 9.69 -21.51 6.30
CA CYS A 163 9.76 -20.35 5.39
C CYS A 163 11.20 -20.02 5.00
N SER A 164 12.14 -20.10 5.94
CA SER A 164 13.56 -19.83 5.69
C SER A 164 14.18 -20.86 4.74
N LEU A 165 13.83 -22.14 4.89
CA LEU A 165 14.25 -23.21 3.96
C LEU A 165 13.64 -23.02 2.56
N VAL A 166 12.34 -22.72 2.48
CA VAL A 166 11.67 -22.47 1.19
C VAL A 166 12.21 -21.21 0.51
N LYS A 167 12.50 -20.13 1.25
CA LYS A 167 13.14 -18.93 0.69
C LYS A 167 14.55 -19.22 0.16
N SER A 168 15.30 -20.09 0.84
CA SER A 168 16.63 -20.54 0.41
C SER A 168 16.58 -21.47 -0.80
N THR A 169 15.50 -22.24 -0.97
CA THR A 169 15.31 -23.24 -2.04
C THR A 169 13.88 -23.16 -2.60
N PRO A 170 13.57 -22.17 -3.47
CA PRO A 170 12.19 -21.79 -3.82
C PRO A 170 11.27 -22.92 -4.31
N TYR A 171 11.79 -23.83 -5.13
CA TYR A 171 10.99 -24.91 -5.73
C TYR A 171 10.31 -25.83 -4.70
N LEU A 172 10.81 -25.88 -3.45
CA LEU A 172 10.23 -26.64 -2.35
C LEU A 172 8.83 -26.15 -1.95
N VAL A 173 8.45 -24.91 -2.30
CA VAL A 173 7.10 -24.38 -2.03
C VAL A 173 6.00 -25.27 -2.61
N ASN A 174 6.27 -25.90 -3.75
CA ASN A 174 5.32 -26.77 -4.45
C ASN A 174 4.94 -28.02 -3.64
N PHE A 175 5.71 -28.40 -2.61
CA PHE A 175 5.35 -29.49 -1.69
C PHE A 175 4.25 -29.11 -0.68
N PHE A 176 4.01 -27.81 -0.48
CA PHE A 176 2.97 -27.27 0.40
C PHE A 176 1.71 -26.82 -0.36
N ILE A 177 1.69 -26.97 -1.69
CA ILE A 177 0.58 -26.62 -2.58
C ILE A 177 -0.09 -27.90 -3.10
N GLU A 178 -1.25 -28.27 -2.54
CA GLU A 178 -2.00 -29.46 -2.95
C GLU A 178 -3.05 -29.13 -4.03
N VAL A 179 -3.09 -29.92 -5.10
CA VAL A 179 -4.22 -29.93 -6.05
C VAL A 179 -5.30 -30.89 -5.53
N PRO A 180 -6.58 -30.48 -5.42
CA PRO A 180 -7.67 -31.37 -5.03
C PRO A 180 -7.78 -32.61 -5.91
N LYS A 181 -7.89 -33.79 -5.29
CA LYS A 181 -7.79 -35.09 -5.97
C LYS A 181 -8.83 -35.33 -7.07
N LEU A 182 -9.95 -34.60 -7.04
CA LEU A 182 -11.02 -34.67 -8.04
C LEU A 182 -10.53 -34.44 -9.49
N GLN A 183 -9.50 -33.62 -9.69
CA GLN A 183 -8.91 -33.40 -11.02
C GLN A 183 -7.92 -34.52 -11.45
N ALA A 184 -7.37 -35.28 -10.50
CA ALA A 184 -6.34 -36.30 -10.77
C ALA A 184 -6.91 -37.59 -11.39
N GLU A 185 -8.19 -37.88 -11.18
CA GLU A 185 -8.84 -39.08 -11.74
C GLU A 185 -9.35 -38.85 -13.16
N ALA A 186 -9.87 -37.65 -13.47
CA ALA A 186 -10.21 -37.23 -14.84
C ALA A 186 -9.01 -37.27 -15.81
N ARG A 187 -7.78 -37.05 -15.29
CA ARG A 187 -6.53 -37.15 -16.05
C ARG A 187 -6.00 -38.58 -16.21
N LYS A 188 -6.62 -39.58 -15.56
CA LYS A 188 -6.30 -41.01 -15.70
C LYS A 188 -7.29 -41.74 -16.61
N THR A 189 -8.58 -41.39 -16.56
CA THR A 189 -9.61 -41.95 -17.45
C THR A 189 -9.44 -41.54 -18.93
N SER A 190 -8.65 -40.49 -19.19
CA SER A 190 -8.34 -39.98 -20.52
C SER A 190 -7.15 -40.66 -21.23
N LEU A 191 -6.39 -41.53 -20.55
CA LEU A 191 -5.17 -42.16 -21.09
C LEU A 191 -5.30 -43.65 -21.44
N THR A 192 -6.48 -44.27 -21.28
CA THR A 192 -6.69 -45.72 -21.49
C THR A 192 -7.56 -46.06 -22.71
N LYS A 193 -7.70 -45.14 -23.68
CA LYS A 193 -8.58 -45.34 -24.85
C LYS A 193 -7.96 -44.93 -26.20
N SER A 194 -6.80 -45.47 -26.53
CA SER A 194 -6.08 -45.20 -27.78
C SER A 194 -5.31 -46.40 -28.37
N MET A 195 -6.01 -47.51 -28.65
CA MET A 195 -5.57 -48.50 -29.65
C MET A 195 -6.71 -48.84 -30.62
N SER A 196 -6.33 -49.20 -31.85
CA SER A 196 -7.11 -49.24 -33.11
C SER A 196 -7.55 -50.69 -33.47
N PRO A 197 -8.20 -51.02 -34.63
CA PRO A 197 -8.43 -50.20 -35.83
C PRO A 197 -9.79 -50.30 -36.61
N THR A 198 -10.04 -49.22 -37.34
CA THR A 198 -10.62 -49.06 -38.70
C THR A 198 -11.25 -50.24 -39.48
N SER A 199 -12.52 -50.11 -39.89
CA SER A 199 -12.97 -50.37 -41.29
C SER A 199 -14.39 -49.87 -41.66
N ARG A 200 -14.48 -49.07 -42.74
CA ARG A 200 -15.55 -48.95 -43.78
C ARG A 200 -17.06 -49.07 -43.41
N GLY A 201 -17.86 -48.03 -43.75
CA GLY A 201 -19.32 -48.15 -43.97
C GLY A 201 -20.06 -46.81 -43.98
N VAL A 202 -20.82 -46.49 -45.05
CA VAL A 202 -21.54 -45.21 -45.28
C VAL A 202 -22.74 -45.48 -46.23
N PRO A 203 -23.84 -44.70 -46.28
CA PRO A 203 -24.74 -44.20 -45.22
C PRO A 203 -26.21 -44.72 -45.41
N GLY A 204 -27.20 -44.23 -44.63
CA GLY A 204 -28.63 -44.44 -44.96
C GLY A 204 -29.68 -43.73 -44.09
N SER A 205 -30.57 -42.96 -44.76
CA SER A 205 -31.93 -42.43 -44.41
C SER A 205 -32.57 -42.74 -43.04
N GLN A 206 -33.07 -41.76 -42.26
CA GLN A 206 -34.24 -40.85 -42.46
C GLN A 206 -35.63 -41.44 -42.13
N VAL A 207 -36.56 -40.58 -41.65
CA VAL A 207 -38.01 -40.80 -41.34
C VAL A 207 -38.21 -41.71 -40.09
N ALA A 208 -38.84 -41.31 -38.96
CA ALA A 208 -40.23 -40.85 -38.69
C ALA A 208 -41.29 -41.96 -38.94
N THR A 209 -42.44 -42.09 -38.27
CA THR A 209 -43.29 -41.18 -37.46
C THR A 209 -44.09 -41.93 -36.36
N ASP A 210 -44.50 -41.23 -35.30
CA ASP A 210 -45.80 -41.28 -34.57
C ASP A 210 -46.48 -42.57 -34.02
N ALA A 211 -47.41 -42.28 -33.09
CA ALA A 211 -48.70 -42.95 -32.84
C ALA A 211 -48.81 -44.19 -31.89
N ASP A 212 -48.83 -43.90 -30.59
CA ASP A 212 -50.03 -44.05 -29.71
C ASP A 212 -50.57 -45.45 -29.27
N ARG A 213 -51.30 -45.42 -28.15
CA ARG A 213 -52.39 -46.32 -27.71
C ARG A 213 -52.12 -47.70 -27.06
N LYS A 214 -52.45 -47.71 -25.75
CA LYS A 214 -53.59 -48.43 -25.10
C LYS A 214 -53.34 -49.66 -24.18
N THR A 215 -53.74 -49.46 -22.93
CA THR A 215 -54.47 -50.40 -22.01
C THR A 215 -53.90 -51.78 -21.62
N SER A 216 -53.66 -51.88 -20.31
CA SER A 216 -54.16 -52.94 -19.38
C SER A 216 -53.66 -54.39 -19.53
N LEU A 217 -53.07 -54.95 -18.46
CA LEU A 217 -53.67 -56.03 -17.65
C LEU A 217 -52.77 -56.52 -16.49
N HIS A 218 -53.33 -56.55 -15.28
CA HIS A 218 -52.97 -57.47 -14.18
C HIS A 218 -53.70 -58.83 -14.39
N PRO A 219 -53.59 -59.89 -13.53
CA PRO A 219 -52.86 -60.06 -12.26
C PRO A 219 -52.10 -61.41 -12.09
N LYS A 220 -51.41 -61.64 -10.94
CA LYS A 220 -51.76 -62.70 -9.93
C LYS A 220 -50.62 -63.10 -8.96
N LYS A 221 -50.95 -63.09 -7.65
CA LYS A 221 -50.49 -64.01 -6.56
C LYS A 221 -48.97 -64.03 -6.23
N SER A 222 -48.48 -64.45 -5.06
CA SER A 222 -49.00 -64.85 -3.72
C SER A 222 -47.83 -64.65 -2.71
N SER A 223 -47.94 -64.65 -1.36
CA SER A 223 -48.70 -65.53 -0.43
C SER A 223 -48.92 -64.88 0.96
N GLN A 224 -49.62 -65.58 1.88
CA GLN A 224 -49.99 -65.11 3.23
C GLN A 224 -49.31 -65.91 4.36
N GLY A 225 -49.36 -65.36 5.59
CA GLY A 225 -49.12 -66.06 6.87
C GLY A 225 -48.93 -65.05 8.02
N THR A 226 -49.98 -64.57 8.71
CA THR A 226 -50.62 -65.16 9.93
C THR A 226 -49.70 -65.32 11.14
N GLY A 227 -49.94 -64.72 12.32
CA GLY A 227 -50.99 -63.77 12.72
C GLY A 227 -51.24 -63.77 14.25
N ARG A 228 -52.11 -62.86 14.74
CA ARG A 228 -52.60 -62.70 16.14
C ARG A 228 -51.57 -62.21 17.17
N ASP A 229 -51.92 -61.51 18.25
CA ASP A 229 -53.02 -60.60 18.67
C ASP A 229 -52.40 -59.78 19.88
N GLU A 230 -53.00 -58.92 20.73
CA GLU A 230 -54.36 -58.47 21.02
C GLU A 230 -54.30 -57.10 21.79
N THR A 231 -55.40 -56.32 21.82
CA THR A 231 -55.75 -55.19 22.76
C THR A 231 -54.77 -53.99 22.98
N LEU A 232 -55.18 -52.78 23.41
CA LEU A 232 -56.48 -52.20 23.86
C LEU A 232 -56.55 -50.66 23.58
N ALA A 233 -57.77 -50.14 23.34
CA ALA A 233 -58.35 -48.77 23.51
C ALA A 233 -57.50 -47.47 23.71
N ALA A 234 -57.97 -46.26 23.37
CA ALA A 234 -59.06 -45.76 22.48
C ALA A 234 -59.12 -44.20 22.48
N ASN A 235 -59.68 -43.58 21.42
CA ASN A 235 -60.42 -42.29 21.41
C ASN A 235 -59.68 -40.98 21.84
N THR A 236 -60.06 -39.73 21.52
CA THR A 236 -60.97 -39.02 20.57
C THR A 236 -60.60 -37.51 20.67
N ALA A 237 -60.79 -36.59 19.71
CA ALA A 237 -61.24 -36.60 18.31
C ALA A 237 -60.83 -35.25 17.63
N SER A 238 -61.13 -35.08 16.33
CA SER A 238 -61.12 -33.78 15.60
C SER A 238 -62.50 -33.07 15.71
N PRO A 239 -62.70 -31.79 15.28
CA PRO A 239 -62.70 -31.45 13.85
C PRO A 239 -62.21 -30.02 13.45
N SER A 240 -62.04 -29.81 12.13
CA SER A 240 -62.02 -28.50 11.43
C SER A 240 -63.48 -28.02 11.16
N PRO A 241 -63.85 -26.95 10.39
CA PRO A 241 -63.22 -26.41 9.15
C PRO A 241 -63.34 -24.86 8.90
N ALA A 242 -62.93 -24.41 7.71
CA ALA A 242 -63.54 -23.33 6.86
C ALA A 242 -63.71 -21.87 7.39
N SER A 243 -63.78 -20.79 6.59
CA SER A 243 -63.38 -20.54 5.18
C SER A 243 -63.52 -19.05 4.77
N ASN A 244 -62.50 -18.49 4.09
CA ASN A 244 -62.58 -17.44 3.06
C ASN A 244 -63.07 -15.98 3.38
N PRO A 245 -62.83 -14.99 2.47
CA PRO A 245 -62.78 -13.52 2.76
C PRO A 245 -64.04 -12.78 2.16
N PRO A 246 -64.07 -11.46 1.76
CA PRO A 246 -63.12 -10.31 1.81
C PRO A 246 -63.79 -8.97 2.32
N PRO A 247 -63.74 -7.79 1.63
CA PRO A 247 -62.66 -6.80 1.44
C PRO A 247 -62.94 -5.37 2.02
N SER A 248 -61.98 -4.43 1.81
CA SER A 248 -62.19 -2.95 1.73
C SER A 248 -62.37 -2.19 3.07
N ALA A 249 -62.10 -0.87 3.21
CA ALA A 249 -61.41 0.12 2.36
C ALA A 249 -61.11 1.43 3.13
N ASN A 250 -60.21 2.26 2.56
CA ASN A 250 -60.11 3.74 2.67
C ASN A 250 -59.72 4.41 4.02
N ALA A 251 -59.42 5.72 3.89
CA ALA A 251 -59.00 6.72 4.88
C ALA A 251 -57.59 6.52 5.48
N VAL A 252 -56.53 7.32 5.19
CA VAL A 252 -56.34 8.76 4.87
C VAL A 252 -56.32 9.68 6.11
N ASN A 253 -55.40 10.65 6.08
CA ASN A 253 -55.21 11.81 6.99
C ASN A 253 -54.50 11.52 8.35
N THR A 254 -53.27 12.02 8.55
CA THR A 254 -52.84 13.34 9.14
C THR A 254 -53.04 13.44 10.66
N ALA A 255 -52.19 14.10 11.45
CA ALA A 255 -50.82 14.62 11.29
C ALA A 255 -50.28 15.00 12.70
N ASP A 256 -49.05 15.52 12.77
CA ASP A 256 -48.52 16.41 13.81
C ASP A 256 -48.76 16.08 15.31
N ALA A 257 -47.70 15.62 15.98
CA ALA A 257 -47.38 16.12 17.33
C ALA A 257 -45.88 16.00 17.65
N VAL A 258 -45.22 17.16 17.67
CA VAL A 258 -43.90 17.44 18.23
C VAL A 258 -43.64 16.76 19.59
N ASN A 259 -42.44 16.22 19.78
CA ASN A 259 -41.72 16.40 21.06
C ASN A 259 -40.19 16.29 20.90
N THR A 260 -39.47 16.93 21.82
CA THR A 260 -38.01 17.13 21.80
C THR A 260 -37.26 16.26 22.82
N ALA A 261 -35.92 16.33 22.75
CA ALA A 261 -34.92 15.93 23.74
C ALA A 261 -34.29 14.52 23.64
N ASP A 262 -32.98 14.54 23.38
CA ASP A 262 -31.89 13.82 24.05
C ASP A 262 -31.91 12.27 24.19
N ALA A 263 -31.23 11.66 23.23
CA ALA A 263 -29.97 10.93 23.47
C ALA A 263 -29.84 10.08 24.76
N SER A 264 -30.21 8.80 24.68
CA SER A 264 -29.44 7.70 25.30
C SER A 264 -29.87 6.33 24.74
N ASN A 265 -29.03 5.31 24.96
CA ASN A 265 -29.29 3.87 24.73
C ASN A 265 -29.42 3.38 23.27
N ALA A 266 -28.28 3.05 22.66
CA ALA A 266 -28.19 2.07 21.57
C ALA A 266 -26.87 1.27 21.67
N VAL A 267 -26.83 0.27 22.55
CA VAL A 267 -25.71 -0.70 22.65
C VAL A 267 -26.32 -2.11 22.74
N HIS A 268 -25.63 -3.09 22.14
CA HIS A 268 -25.99 -4.52 22.06
C HIS A 268 -27.23 -4.90 21.24
N ALA A 269 -27.01 -5.10 19.94
CA ALA A 269 -27.72 -6.10 19.14
C ALA A 269 -26.71 -6.82 18.22
N SER A 270 -25.86 -7.66 18.80
CA SER A 270 -24.76 -8.34 18.10
C SER A 270 -25.25 -9.58 17.34
N ASN A 271 -25.88 -9.37 16.18
CA ASN A 271 -26.25 -10.46 15.27
C ASN A 271 -25.09 -10.80 14.34
N ALA A 272 -24.45 -11.94 14.60
CA ALA A 272 -23.47 -12.52 13.68
C ALA A 272 -24.17 -12.96 12.39
N VAL A 273 -23.84 -12.31 11.28
CA VAL A 273 -24.25 -12.78 9.94
C VAL A 273 -23.31 -13.92 9.55
N HIS A 274 -23.71 -15.15 9.86
CA HIS A 274 -23.02 -16.34 9.39
C HIS A 274 -23.25 -16.45 7.87
N VAL A 275 -22.29 -15.96 7.08
CA VAL A 275 -22.34 -16.08 5.62
C VAL A 275 -21.90 -17.50 5.27
N ASP A 276 -22.88 -18.40 5.17
CA ASP A 276 -22.70 -19.79 4.69
C ASP A 276 -22.40 -19.80 3.18
N ASN A 277 -21.26 -19.20 2.80
CA ASN A 277 -20.75 -19.26 1.44
C ASN A 277 -20.14 -20.63 1.22
N VAL A 278 -20.95 -21.58 0.72
CA VAL A 278 -20.47 -22.87 0.19
C VAL A 278 -19.72 -22.60 -1.11
N GLN A 279 -18.52 -22.05 -0.97
CA GLN A 279 -17.55 -21.87 -2.04
C GLN A 279 -17.10 -23.28 -2.47
N GLU A 280 -17.46 -23.72 -3.68
CA GLU A 280 -17.03 -25.03 -4.19
C GLU A 280 -15.50 -25.05 -4.28
N ALA A 281 -14.86 -25.77 -3.35
CA ALA A 281 -13.41 -25.76 -3.11
C ALA A 281 -12.61 -26.47 -4.22
N SER A 282 -12.60 -25.86 -5.40
CA SER A 282 -11.95 -26.31 -6.63
C SER A 282 -10.49 -25.85 -6.75
N GLY A 283 -10.04 -24.99 -5.85
CA GLY A 283 -8.71 -24.39 -5.82
C GLY A 283 -7.64 -25.21 -5.09
N ARG A 284 -6.38 -24.83 -5.28
CA ARG A 284 -5.19 -25.43 -4.65
C ARG A 284 -5.06 -25.04 -3.18
N GLN A 285 -4.74 -25.98 -2.30
CA GLN A 285 -4.51 -25.66 -0.88
C GLN A 285 -3.02 -25.36 -0.62
N PHE A 286 -2.69 -24.10 -0.29
CA PHE A 286 -1.33 -23.72 0.14
C PHE A 286 -1.22 -23.69 1.67
N SER A 287 -0.90 -24.84 2.26
CA SER A 287 -0.98 -25.08 3.70
C SER A 287 -0.14 -24.13 4.55
N LEU A 288 1.12 -23.88 4.15
CA LEU A 288 2.02 -22.97 4.84
C LEU A 288 1.42 -21.55 4.93
N MET A 289 0.83 -21.07 3.84
CA MET A 289 0.18 -19.76 3.78
C MET A 289 -1.06 -19.71 4.68
N THR A 290 -1.89 -20.76 4.69
CA THR A 290 -3.08 -20.84 5.57
C THR A 290 -2.72 -20.81 7.06
N SER A 291 -1.71 -21.58 7.48
CA SER A 291 -1.30 -21.63 8.89
C SER A 291 -0.63 -20.34 9.37
N LEU A 292 0.19 -19.70 8.51
CA LEU A 292 0.73 -18.36 8.78
C LEU A 292 -0.38 -17.31 8.86
N LEU A 293 -1.36 -17.38 7.94
CA LEU A 293 -2.49 -16.47 7.95
C LEU A 293 -3.28 -16.58 9.26
N SER A 294 -3.60 -17.81 9.71
CA SER A 294 -4.25 -18.05 11.01
C SER A 294 -3.47 -17.42 12.18
N LEU A 295 -2.18 -17.78 12.33
CA LEU A 295 -1.34 -17.28 13.44
C LEU A 295 -1.10 -15.76 13.40
N SER A 296 -1.31 -15.09 12.26
CA SER A 296 -1.28 -13.62 12.20
C SER A 296 -2.40 -12.94 13.01
N HIS A 297 -3.42 -13.69 13.44
CA HIS A 297 -4.51 -13.24 14.32
C HIS A 297 -4.32 -13.69 15.79
N SER A 298 -3.15 -14.24 16.16
CA SER A 298 -2.83 -14.54 17.56
C SER A 298 -2.91 -13.28 18.45
N ALA A 299 -3.33 -13.48 19.70
CA ALA A 299 -3.34 -12.44 20.72
C ALA A 299 -1.93 -12.11 21.26
N ASP A 300 -0.93 -12.97 21.05
CA ASP A 300 0.47 -12.62 21.31
C ASP A 300 1.02 -11.84 20.11
N SER A 301 1.33 -10.56 20.32
CA SER A 301 1.90 -9.70 19.28
C SER A 301 3.23 -10.22 18.72
N ARG A 302 4.00 -11.01 19.47
CA ARG A 302 5.22 -11.66 19.00
C ARG A 302 4.92 -12.77 18.00
N VAL A 303 3.91 -13.59 18.27
CA VAL A 303 3.44 -14.64 17.36
C VAL A 303 2.88 -14.01 16.10
N ALA A 304 2.00 -13.02 16.24
CA ALA A 304 1.42 -12.31 15.09
C ALA A 304 2.48 -11.61 14.23
N VAL A 305 3.50 -10.98 14.84
CA VAL A 305 4.63 -10.39 14.11
C VAL A 305 5.45 -11.46 13.38
N LYS A 306 5.77 -12.58 14.02
CA LYS A 306 6.51 -13.67 13.34
C LYS A 306 5.70 -14.35 12.23
N ALA A 307 4.38 -14.44 12.38
CA ALA A 307 3.48 -14.87 11.30
C ALA A 307 3.54 -13.93 10.09
N CYS A 308 3.48 -12.62 10.32
CA CYS A 308 3.63 -11.61 9.28
C CYS A 308 5.03 -11.62 8.62
N GLU A 309 6.12 -11.87 9.37
CA GLU A 309 7.45 -12.13 8.77
C GLU A 309 7.43 -13.36 7.85
N GLY A 310 6.78 -14.46 8.28
CA GLY A 310 6.61 -15.66 7.46
C GLY A 310 5.78 -15.41 6.19
N LEU A 311 4.72 -14.59 6.28
CA LEU A 311 3.91 -14.16 5.13
C LEU A 311 4.77 -13.38 4.12
N MET A 312 5.59 -12.42 4.58
CA MET A 312 6.53 -11.69 3.72
C MET A 312 7.54 -12.62 3.02
N LEU A 313 8.04 -13.66 3.71
CA LEU A 313 8.90 -14.68 3.09
C LEU A 313 8.16 -15.50 2.01
N CYS A 314 6.87 -15.80 2.21
CA CYS A 314 6.07 -16.58 1.27
C CYS A 314 5.63 -15.78 0.02
N VAL A 315 5.22 -14.51 0.17
CA VAL A 315 4.83 -13.67 -0.99
C VAL A 315 6.02 -13.25 -1.85
N SER A 316 7.23 -13.21 -1.26
CA SER A 316 8.47 -12.82 -1.95
C SER A 316 9.19 -13.99 -2.63
N LEU A 317 8.49 -15.10 -2.91
CA LEU A 317 9.02 -16.23 -3.66
C LEU A 317 8.96 -15.97 -5.18
N PRO A 318 9.98 -16.39 -5.96
CA PRO A 318 9.99 -16.24 -7.42
C PRO A 318 9.05 -17.20 -8.15
N GLU A 319 8.58 -18.26 -7.48
CA GLU A 319 7.75 -19.33 -8.05
C GLU A 319 6.35 -18.81 -8.42
N GLU A 320 6.07 -18.70 -9.72
CA GLU A 320 4.77 -18.26 -10.25
C GLU A 320 3.61 -19.17 -9.78
N THR A 321 3.86 -20.46 -9.55
CA THR A 321 2.88 -21.40 -8.99
C THR A 321 2.41 -20.97 -7.60
N ALA A 322 3.32 -20.48 -6.75
CA ALA A 322 3.00 -19.98 -5.41
C ALA A 322 2.30 -18.63 -5.48
N ALA A 323 2.78 -17.69 -6.30
CA ALA A 323 2.14 -16.38 -6.50
C ALA A 323 0.69 -16.53 -7.00
N SER A 324 0.48 -17.36 -8.02
CA SER A 324 -0.83 -17.73 -8.54
C SER A 324 -1.72 -18.38 -7.47
N CYS A 325 -1.15 -19.25 -6.62
CA CYS A 325 -1.90 -19.90 -5.55
C CYS A 325 -2.34 -18.94 -4.44
N ILE A 326 -1.45 -18.02 -4.03
CA ILE A 326 -1.75 -16.96 -3.06
C ILE A 326 -2.90 -16.08 -3.55
N VAL A 327 -2.88 -15.67 -4.82
CA VAL A 327 -3.86 -14.74 -5.41
C VAL A 327 -5.23 -15.39 -5.68
N HIS A 328 -5.27 -16.62 -6.18
CA HIS A 328 -6.52 -17.23 -6.66
C HIS A 328 -7.11 -18.29 -5.73
N ASP A 329 -6.29 -18.96 -4.92
CA ASP A 329 -6.71 -20.11 -4.12
C ASP A 329 -6.66 -19.85 -2.59
N THR A 330 -6.28 -18.64 -2.15
CA THR A 330 -6.30 -18.23 -0.74
C THR A 330 -7.00 -16.89 -0.52
N ALA A 331 -7.52 -16.66 0.69
CA ALA A 331 -8.14 -15.39 1.06
C ALA A 331 -7.15 -14.24 1.32
N PHE A 332 -5.84 -14.43 1.09
CA PHE A 332 -4.77 -13.56 1.56
C PHE A 332 -4.96 -12.06 1.24
N CYS A 333 -5.24 -11.73 -0.03
CA CYS A 333 -5.38 -10.31 -0.43
C CYS A 333 -6.57 -9.63 0.28
N THR A 334 -7.68 -10.37 0.39
CA THR A 334 -8.89 -9.93 1.10
C THR A 334 -8.61 -9.75 2.58
N GLU A 335 -7.97 -10.72 3.25
CA GLU A 335 -7.75 -10.71 4.70
C GLU A 335 -6.80 -9.58 5.15
N MET A 336 -5.69 -9.36 4.43
CA MET A 336 -4.79 -8.24 4.73
C MET A 336 -5.50 -6.87 4.59
N THR A 337 -6.44 -6.77 3.64
CA THR A 337 -7.26 -5.57 3.43
C THR A 337 -8.39 -5.44 4.44
N GLN A 338 -9.05 -6.54 4.79
CA GLN A 338 -10.10 -6.62 5.83
C GLN A 338 -9.57 -6.06 7.15
N ARG A 339 -8.36 -6.47 7.55
CA ARG A 339 -7.67 -5.97 8.75
C ARG A 339 -7.32 -4.48 8.68
N LEU A 340 -7.00 -3.95 7.49
CA LEU A 340 -6.78 -2.51 7.29
C LEU A 340 -8.08 -1.70 7.46
N VAL A 341 -9.18 -2.19 6.89
CA VAL A 341 -10.52 -1.61 7.06
C VAL A 341 -10.95 -1.66 8.53
N GLU A 342 -10.76 -2.79 9.21
CA GLU A 342 -11.04 -2.94 10.63
C GLU A 342 -10.22 -2.00 11.52
N ALA A 343 -8.94 -1.78 11.21
CA ALA A 343 -8.11 -0.84 11.94
C ALA A 343 -8.56 0.60 11.71
N TYR A 344 -8.96 0.96 10.48
CA TYR A 344 -9.54 2.27 10.17
C TYR A 344 -10.87 2.50 10.89
N LEU A 345 -11.76 1.51 10.93
CA LEU A 345 -13.06 1.61 11.63
C LEU A 345 -12.94 1.71 13.16
N LYS A 346 -11.76 1.45 13.73
CA LYS A 346 -11.44 1.62 15.16
C LYS A 346 -10.83 3.00 15.47
N LEU A 347 -10.58 3.85 14.46
CA LEU A 347 -10.07 5.21 14.64
C LEU A 347 -11.09 6.09 15.40
N PRO A 348 -10.64 7.01 16.27
CA PRO A 348 -11.55 7.93 16.96
C PRO A 348 -12.20 8.92 15.97
N PRO A 349 -13.47 9.32 16.21
CA PRO A 349 -14.22 10.21 15.30
C PRO A 349 -13.74 11.66 15.29
N PHE A 350 -12.82 12.03 16.18
CA PHE A 350 -12.22 13.37 16.26
C PHE A 350 -10.73 13.26 16.61
N ILE A 351 -9.86 13.75 15.73
CA ILE A 351 -8.42 14.01 15.99
C ILE A 351 -8.10 15.37 15.38
N SER A 352 -7.22 16.16 16.02
CA SER A 352 -6.63 17.34 15.37
C SER A 352 -5.76 16.93 14.17
N PRO A 353 -5.84 17.61 13.02
CA PRO A 353 -4.92 17.36 11.90
C PRO A 353 -3.44 17.47 12.31
N VAL A 354 -3.11 18.29 13.32
CA VAL A 354 -1.74 18.42 13.85
C VAL A 354 -1.31 17.16 14.61
N ASP A 355 -2.16 16.63 15.47
CA ASP A 355 -1.86 15.40 16.24
C ASP A 355 -1.62 14.22 15.29
N LEU A 356 -2.46 14.10 14.24
CA LEU A 356 -2.32 13.11 13.17
C LEU A 356 -1.00 13.22 12.39
N GLU A 357 -0.48 14.43 12.19
CA GLU A 357 0.82 14.65 11.55
C GLU A 357 2.00 14.29 12.45
N THR A 358 1.87 14.40 13.77
CA THR A 358 2.96 14.09 14.74
C THR A 358 3.12 12.61 15.08
N VAL A 359 2.14 11.75 14.78
CA VAL A 359 2.27 10.31 15.05
C VAL A 359 3.16 9.64 14.01
N GLU A 360 4.36 9.26 14.43
CA GLU A 360 5.16 8.21 13.81
C GLU A 360 4.64 6.83 14.25
N ALA A 361 4.57 5.91 13.30
CA ALA A 361 4.20 4.52 13.48
C ALA A 361 4.92 3.70 12.40
N LYS A 362 5.41 2.51 12.74
CA LYS A 362 6.15 1.62 11.85
C LYS A 362 5.90 0.18 12.27
N TRP A 363 5.65 -0.66 11.27
CA TRP A 363 5.45 -2.09 11.44
C TRP A 363 6.64 -2.76 12.16
N GLY A 364 6.34 -3.74 13.01
CA GLY A 364 7.34 -4.52 13.76
C GLY A 364 7.97 -3.80 14.96
N LEU A 365 7.73 -2.50 15.15
CA LEU A 365 8.26 -1.72 16.28
C LEU A 365 7.23 -1.46 17.40
N ASP A 366 6.02 -2.00 17.29
CA ASP A 366 4.89 -1.82 18.23
C ASP A 366 5.05 -2.57 19.58
N VAL A 367 6.23 -2.48 20.21
CA VAL A 367 6.38 -2.71 21.66
C VAL A 367 5.88 -1.46 22.39
N ILE A 368 4.57 -1.23 22.32
CA ILE A 368 3.91 -0.05 22.89
C ILE A 368 3.97 -0.14 24.42
N THR A 369 4.97 0.52 25.02
CA THR A 369 5.09 0.63 26.48
C THR A 369 3.98 1.54 27.03
N GLU A 370 3.07 0.95 27.80
CA GLU A 370 1.83 1.58 28.29
C GLU A 370 2.02 2.90 29.08
N SER A 371 3.24 3.14 29.54
CA SER A 371 3.69 4.34 30.28
C SER A 371 3.69 5.63 29.46
N GLU A 372 3.68 5.59 28.12
CA GLU A 372 3.78 6.78 27.28
C GLU A 372 2.44 7.26 26.69
N ASP A 373 1.46 6.37 26.50
CA ASP A 373 0.22 6.68 25.77
C ASP A 373 -0.64 7.77 26.43
N HIS A 374 -0.72 7.76 27.76
CA HIS A 374 -1.64 8.57 28.56
C HIS A 374 -1.37 10.09 28.54
N LYS A 375 -0.39 10.57 27.75
CA LYS A 375 0.13 11.95 27.81
C LYS A 375 -0.06 12.79 26.54
N THR A 376 -0.64 12.23 25.47
CA THR A 376 -0.78 12.92 24.18
C THR A 376 -2.25 13.20 23.83
N PHE A 377 -2.98 12.26 23.23
CA PHE A 377 -4.39 12.45 22.88
C PHE A 377 -5.19 11.14 22.86
N LEU A 378 -6.52 11.26 22.90
CA LEU A 378 -7.45 10.13 22.93
C LEU A 378 -7.42 9.34 21.61
N GLY A 379 -7.28 8.02 21.69
CA GLY A 379 -7.32 7.12 20.52
C GLY A 379 -5.99 6.98 19.76
N LYS A 380 -4.88 7.59 20.22
CA LYS A 380 -3.53 7.41 19.63
C LYS A 380 -3.18 5.95 19.34
N ARG A 381 -3.51 5.01 20.24
CA ARG A 381 -3.26 3.56 20.04
C ARG A 381 -3.90 3.00 18.77
N HIS A 382 -5.15 3.38 18.47
CA HIS A 382 -5.83 2.93 17.25
C HIS A 382 -5.21 3.55 16.00
N LEU A 383 -4.77 4.82 16.08
CA LEU A 383 -4.06 5.47 14.98
C LEU A 383 -2.69 4.83 14.72
N VAL A 384 -1.91 4.53 15.76
CA VAL A 384 -0.64 3.80 15.62
C VAL A 384 -0.89 2.42 15.00
N SER A 385 -1.87 1.66 15.53
CA SER A 385 -2.21 0.33 14.99
C SER A 385 -2.64 0.37 13.51
N PHE A 386 -3.44 1.35 13.11
CA PHE A 386 -3.83 1.56 11.71
C PHE A 386 -2.63 1.93 10.82
N LEU A 387 -1.79 2.88 11.25
CA LEU A 387 -0.63 3.32 10.46
C LEU A 387 0.47 2.25 10.37
N SER A 388 0.73 1.50 11.44
CA SER A 388 1.64 0.35 11.43
C SER A 388 1.10 -0.79 10.54
N TRP A 389 -0.22 -1.02 10.48
CA TRP A 389 -0.79 -2.00 9.55
C TRP A 389 -0.75 -1.53 8.09
N LEU A 390 -0.95 -0.24 7.83
CA LEU A 390 -0.77 0.35 6.50
C LEU A 390 0.70 0.26 6.04
N ASP A 391 1.66 0.56 6.93
CA ASP A 391 3.09 0.37 6.67
C ASP A 391 3.42 -1.10 6.40
N TYR A 392 2.91 -2.04 7.21
CA TYR A 392 3.07 -3.49 6.94
C TYR A 392 2.56 -3.88 5.54
N CYS A 393 1.37 -3.41 5.14
CA CYS A 393 0.84 -3.65 3.79
C CYS A 393 1.73 -3.07 2.69
N ASP A 394 2.28 -1.86 2.87
CA ASP A 394 3.17 -1.21 1.91
C ASP A 394 4.53 -1.93 1.81
N GLN A 395 5.15 -2.25 2.95
CA GLN A 395 6.38 -3.06 2.98
C GLN A 395 6.15 -4.43 2.31
N LEU A 396 5.04 -5.10 2.61
CA LEU A 396 4.72 -6.42 2.05
C LEU A 396 4.52 -6.36 0.54
N ILE A 397 3.83 -5.33 0.03
CA ILE A 397 3.67 -5.11 -1.43
C ILE A 397 5.03 -4.89 -2.08
N SER A 398 5.91 -4.08 -1.48
CA SER A 398 7.25 -3.77 -2.04
C SER A 398 8.17 -4.99 -2.19
N VAL A 399 8.01 -6.03 -1.37
CA VAL A 399 8.84 -7.26 -1.41
C VAL A 399 8.15 -8.44 -2.11
N ALA A 400 6.87 -8.33 -2.43
CA ALA A 400 6.08 -9.43 -3.00
C ALA A 400 6.42 -9.70 -4.48
N ASN A 401 6.10 -10.91 -4.93
CA ASN A 401 6.03 -11.22 -6.35
C ASN A 401 5.06 -10.23 -7.05
N PRO A 402 5.40 -9.65 -8.22
CA PRO A 402 4.59 -8.62 -8.88
C PRO A 402 3.12 -8.99 -9.14
N MET A 403 2.79 -10.28 -9.25
CA MET A 403 1.39 -10.75 -9.34
C MET A 403 0.63 -10.55 -8.01
N VAL A 404 1.27 -10.87 -6.89
CA VAL A 404 0.72 -10.71 -5.53
C VAL A 404 0.65 -9.23 -5.16
N ALA A 405 1.72 -8.47 -5.43
CA ALA A 405 1.80 -7.03 -5.17
C ALA A 405 0.61 -6.28 -5.81
N LYS A 406 0.38 -6.50 -7.12
CA LYS A 406 -0.72 -5.88 -7.86
C LYS A 406 -2.10 -6.35 -7.40
N SER A 407 -2.24 -7.63 -7.04
CA SER A 407 -3.50 -8.15 -6.51
C SER A 407 -3.86 -7.55 -5.15
N LEU A 408 -2.89 -7.40 -4.24
CA LEU A 408 -3.12 -6.81 -2.93
C LEU A 408 -3.35 -5.29 -3.01
N ALA A 409 -2.55 -4.55 -3.79
CA ALA A 409 -2.75 -3.11 -4.01
C ALA A 409 -4.17 -2.82 -4.58
N LYS A 410 -4.61 -3.63 -5.56
CA LYS A 410 -5.95 -3.55 -6.12
C LYS A 410 -7.04 -3.94 -5.13
N SER A 411 -6.80 -4.93 -4.25
CA SER A 411 -7.72 -5.29 -3.17
C SER A 411 -7.91 -4.13 -2.18
N ILE A 412 -6.82 -3.47 -1.78
CA ILE A 412 -6.85 -2.26 -0.94
C ILE A 412 -7.64 -1.14 -1.63
N ARG A 413 -7.44 -0.90 -2.92
CA ARG A 413 -8.27 0.06 -3.66
C ARG A 413 -9.75 -0.31 -3.63
N GLN A 414 -10.08 -1.56 -3.93
CA GLN A 414 -11.47 -2.00 -4.04
C GLN A 414 -12.24 -2.03 -2.72
N LEU A 415 -11.60 -2.44 -1.61
CA LEU A 415 -12.27 -2.67 -0.32
C LEU A 415 -12.02 -1.57 0.72
N PHE A 416 -10.91 -0.83 0.63
CA PHE A 416 -10.62 0.30 1.53
C PHE A 416 -10.85 1.65 0.84
N LEU A 417 -10.23 1.91 -0.32
CA LEU A 417 -10.35 3.23 -0.95
C LEU A 417 -11.76 3.50 -1.47
N ASN A 418 -12.28 2.66 -2.37
CA ASN A 418 -13.58 2.86 -3.01
C ASN A 418 -14.78 2.65 -2.06
N VAL A 419 -14.66 1.79 -1.04
CA VAL A 419 -15.79 1.44 -0.15
C VAL A 419 -15.80 2.26 1.15
N ILE A 420 -14.64 2.66 1.68
CA ILE A 420 -14.52 3.39 2.95
C ILE A 420 -14.08 4.83 2.74
N MET A 421 -12.99 5.07 2.00
CA MET A 421 -12.46 6.43 1.83
C MET A 421 -13.30 7.28 0.88
N GLU A 422 -13.86 6.72 -0.20
CA GLU A 422 -14.67 7.44 -1.18
C GLU A 422 -15.88 8.16 -0.57
N PRO A 423 -16.80 7.50 0.16
CA PRO A 423 -17.90 8.20 0.83
C PRO A 423 -17.41 9.13 1.95
N SER A 424 -16.36 8.76 2.69
CA SER A 424 -15.78 9.60 3.74
C SER A 424 -15.17 10.89 3.18
N VAL A 425 -14.61 10.86 1.97
CA VAL A 425 -14.08 12.03 1.28
C VAL A 425 -15.22 12.80 0.60
N LEU A 426 -16.18 12.16 -0.06
CA LEU A 426 -17.24 12.86 -0.82
C LEU A 426 -18.37 13.43 0.05
N GLN A 427 -18.40 13.16 1.36
CA GLN A 427 -19.44 13.67 2.26
C GLN A 427 -19.59 15.21 2.30
N THR A 428 -20.77 15.66 2.73
CA THR A 428 -21.13 17.09 2.86
C THR A 428 -20.75 17.71 4.19
N SER A 429 -20.59 16.93 5.27
CA SER A 429 -20.21 17.46 6.59
C SER A 429 -18.74 17.87 6.62
N GLU A 430 -18.48 19.15 6.86
CA GLU A 430 -17.16 19.79 6.80
C GLU A 430 -16.13 19.13 7.73
N SER A 431 -16.47 18.88 8.99
CA SER A 431 -15.53 18.35 9.98
C SER A 431 -15.06 16.93 9.65
N GLY A 432 -15.97 16.06 9.23
CA GLY A 432 -15.60 14.71 8.77
C GLY A 432 -14.93 14.71 7.39
N ALA A 433 -15.27 15.65 6.50
CA ALA A 433 -14.58 15.82 5.21
C ALA A 433 -13.12 16.26 5.41
N MET A 434 -12.89 17.16 6.37
CA MET A 434 -11.55 17.58 6.81
C MET A 434 -10.79 16.39 7.40
N LEU A 435 -11.40 15.64 8.32
CA LEU A 435 -10.78 14.48 8.96
C LEU A 435 -10.45 13.36 7.95
N ALA A 436 -11.36 13.04 7.02
CA ALA A 436 -11.12 12.07 5.96
C ALA A 436 -10.02 12.52 4.98
N THR A 437 -9.97 13.81 4.63
CA THR A 437 -8.90 14.38 3.80
C THR A 437 -7.55 14.36 4.54
N ALA A 438 -7.55 14.57 5.86
CA ALA A 438 -6.36 14.47 6.71
C ALA A 438 -5.87 13.01 6.83
N TYR A 439 -6.76 12.04 7.06
CA TYR A 439 -6.42 10.62 7.03
C TYR A 439 -5.90 10.18 5.65
N LEU A 440 -6.54 10.59 4.55
CA LEU A 440 -6.07 10.33 3.20
C LEU A 440 -4.66 10.90 2.97
N THR A 441 -4.41 12.14 3.41
CA THR A 441 -3.07 12.77 3.37
C THR A 441 -2.06 11.96 4.18
N ARG A 442 -2.42 11.48 5.36
CA ARG A 442 -1.54 10.66 6.21
C ARG A 442 -1.24 9.29 5.59
N CYS A 443 -2.21 8.69 4.89
CA CYS A 443 -2.04 7.44 4.14
C CYS A 443 -1.09 7.63 2.95
N VAL A 444 -1.35 8.60 2.08
CA VAL A 444 -0.48 8.94 0.94
C VAL A 444 0.95 9.24 1.41
N ARG A 445 1.11 9.92 2.56
CA ARG A 445 2.44 10.18 3.15
C ARG A 445 3.17 8.89 3.51
N THR A 446 2.51 7.90 4.11
CA THR A 446 3.09 6.60 4.49
C THR A 446 3.41 5.72 3.27
N VAL A 447 2.51 5.60 2.30
CA VAL A 447 2.64 4.68 1.15
C VAL A 447 3.84 5.02 0.27
N CYS A 448 4.75 4.06 0.07
CA CYS A 448 5.98 4.20 -0.71
C CYS A 448 6.17 3.10 -1.76
N SER A 449 5.45 1.97 -1.68
CA SER A 449 5.50 0.92 -2.71
C SER A 449 4.82 1.39 -4.01
N PRO A 450 5.40 1.14 -5.20
CA PRO A 450 4.93 1.74 -6.44
C PRO A 450 3.56 1.21 -6.87
N GLU A 451 3.28 -0.09 -6.69
CA GLU A 451 1.95 -0.67 -6.94
C GLU A 451 0.85 0.00 -6.09
N LEU A 452 1.09 0.21 -4.78
CA LEU A 452 0.08 0.80 -3.90
C LEU A 452 -0.04 2.31 -4.14
N LEU A 453 1.07 3.01 -4.33
CA LEU A 453 1.09 4.44 -4.66
C LEU A 453 0.29 4.72 -5.94
N SER A 454 0.48 3.90 -6.99
CA SER A 454 -0.24 4.07 -8.24
C SER A 454 -1.76 3.87 -8.10
N GLU A 455 -2.20 2.89 -7.29
CA GLU A 455 -3.62 2.68 -6.99
C GLU A 455 -4.22 3.83 -6.14
N PHE A 456 -3.46 4.41 -5.20
CA PHE A 456 -3.85 5.66 -4.52
C PHE A 456 -3.93 6.85 -5.49
N CYS A 457 -3.01 6.97 -6.44
CA CYS A 457 -3.04 8.02 -7.46
C CYS A 457 -4.25 7.86 -8.38
N PHE A 458 -4.54 6.66 -8.89
CA PHE A 458 -5.73 6.39 -9.70
C PHE A 458 -7.05 6.58 -8.94
N PHE A 459 -7.05 6.44 -7.62
CA PHE A 459 -8.20 6.76 -6.76
C PHE A 459 -8.42 8.27 -6.66
N ILE A 460 -7.38 9.06 -6.36
CA ILE A 460 -7.51 10.51 -6.13
C ILE A 460 -7.67 11.30 -7.44
N LEU A 461 -6.98 10.88 -8.50
CA LEU A 461 -6.77 11.66 -9.72
C LEU A 461 -7.45 11.08 -10.97
N GLY A 462 -7.92 9.82 -10.90
CA GLY A 462 -8.44 9.05 -12.03
C GLY A 462 -7.34 8.59 -12.99
N SER A 463 -7.66 7.62 -13.86
CA SER A 463 -6.71 7.03 -14.83
C SER A 463 -6.49 7.85 -16.11
N GLU A 464 -7.20 8.97 -16.27
CA GLU A 464 -7.19 9.76 -17.50
C GLU A 464 -5.91 10.59 -17.65
N ARG A 465 -5.35 10.57 -18.86
CA ARG A 465 -4.13 11.29 -19.24
C ARG A 465 -4.29 12.20 -20.47
N LEU A 466 -5.51 12.41 -20.97
CA LEU A 466 -5.84 13.38 -22.02
C LEU A 466 -5.92 14.81 -21.45
N PRO A 467 -5.87 15.87 -22.30
CA PRO A 467 -6.15 17.24 -21.88
C PRO A 467 -7.55 17.35 -21.26
N GLU A 468 -7.67 18.12 -20.20
CA GLU A 468 -8.95 18.46 -19.58
C GLU A 468 -9.71 19.52 -20.38
N GLN A 469 -11.02 19.36 -20.53
CA GLN A 469 -11.92 20.41 -21.03
C GLN A 469 -12.78 21.01 -19.90
N GLN A 470 -13.27 22.24 -20.06
CA GLN A 470 -13.98 22.96 -18.99
C GLN A 470 -15.33 22.33 -18.59
N GLU A 471 -15.98 21.61 -19.50
CA GLU A 471 -17.30 20.98 -19.28
C GLU A 471 -17.20 19.45 -19.06
N GLU A 472 -16.00 18.90 -18.97
CA GLU A 472 -15.75 17.45 -18.93
C GLU A 472 -16.00 16.86 -17.53
N THR A 473 -16.60 15.66 -17.48
CA THR A 473 -16.87 14.94 -16.23
C THR A 473 -15.60 14.34 -15.63
N THR A 474 -14.74 15.21 -15.09
CA THR A 474 -13.56 14.81 -14.31
C THR A 474 -13.95 13.96 -13.08
N PRO A 475 -13.06 13.06 -12.60
CA PRO A 475 -13.34 12.19 -11.46
C PRO A 475 -13.87 12.95 -10.24
N GLU A 476 -14.97 12.48 -9.63
CA GLU A 476 -15.68 13.25 -8.58
C GLU A 476 -14.77 13.57 -7.37
N ILE A 477 -13.90 12.64 -6.99
CA ILE A 477 -12.92 12.84 -5.92
C ILE A 477 -11.97 14.00 -6.28
N ARG A 478 -11.39 13.98 -7.49
CA ARG A 478 -10.47 15.03 -7.96
C ARG A 478 -11.16 16.40 -7.96
N SER A 479 -12.33 16.50 -8.59
CA SER A 479 -13.04 17.77 -8.73
C SER A 479 -13.52 18.31 -7.38
N ARG A 480 -14.04 17.46 -6.49
CA ARG A 480 -14.43 17.83 -5.12
C ARG A 480 -13.24 18.31 -4.29
N LEU A 481 -12.06 17.68 -4.41
CA LEU A 481 -10.85 18.12 -3.71
C LEU A 481 -10.33 19.46 -4.24
N ILE A 482 -10.28 19.66 -5.56
CA ILE A 482 -9.89 20.96 -6.14
C ILE A 482 -10.88 22.05 -5.69
N GLN A 483 -12.19 21.79 -5.73
CA GLN A 483 -13.22 22.73 -5.25
C GLN A 483 -13.04 23.08 -3.76
N ARG A 484 -12.65 22.12 -2.92
CA ARG A 484 -12.43 22.34 -1.49
C ARG A 484 -11.22 23.20 -1.16
N CYS A 485 -10.24 23.32 -2.06
CA CYS A 485 -9.17 24.30 -1.88
C CYS A 485 -9.74 25.73 -1.78
N ASP A 486 -10.88 26.04 -2.41
CA ASP A 486 -11.57 27.33 -2.32
C ASP A 486 -12.87 27.28 -1.48
N HIS A 487 -12.93 26.38 -0.49
CA HIS A 487 -14.02 26.38 0.49
C HIS A 487 -13.93 27.57 1.46
N LEU A 488 -15.09 28.00 2.00
CA LEU A 488 -15.20 29.07 3.00
C LEU A 488 -14.51 28.73 4.34
N SER A 489 -14.28 27.45 4.61
CA SER A 489 -13.55 26.99 5.79
C SER A 489 -12.06 26.92 5.51
N GLU A 490 -11.30 27.78 6.18
CA GLU A 490 -9.84 27.84 6.08
C GLU A 490 -9.18 26.51 6.44
N GLU A 491 -9.69 25.79 7.43
CA GLU A 491 -9.14 24.51 7.88
C GLU A 491 -9.33 23.41 6.81
N LEU A 492 -10.51 23.34 6.17
CA LEU A 492 -10.74 22.41 5.06
C LEU A 492 -9.89 22.78 3.83
N SER A 493 -9.78 24.07 3.51
CA SER A 493 -8.92 24.59 2.44
C SER A 493 -7.45 24.18 2.67
N LEU A 494 -6.92 24.43 3.87
CA LEU A 494 -5.54 24.15 4.26
C LEU A 494 -5.23 22.65 4.25
N VAL A 495 -6.11 21.81 4.82
CA VAL A 495 -5.94 20.34 4.81
C VAL A 495 -6.01 19.78 3.38
N THR A 496 -6.84 20.35 2.51
CA THR A 496 -6.93 19.88 1.11
C THR A 496 -5.73 20.34 0.28
N LEU A 497 -5.20 21.55 0.51
CA LEU A 497 -3.93 21.99 -0.09
C LEU A 497 -2.75 21.11 0.40
N LYS A 498 -2.73 20.70 1.68
CA LYS A 498 -1.75 19.74 2.23
C LYS A 498 -1.78 18.37 1.57
N LEU A 499 -2.95 17.90 1.09
CA LEU A 499 -3.06 16.66 0.32
C LEU A 499 -2.32 16.78 -1.01
N PHE A 500 -2.59 17.84 -1.78
CA PHE A 500 -1.89 18.08 -3.05
C PHE A 500 -0.40 18.35 -2.85
N ASP A 501 -0.02 19.10 -1.81
CA ASP A 501 1.37 19.31 -1.42
C ASP A 501 2.09 17.98 -1.10
N THR A 502 1.40 17.03 -0.44
CA THR A 502 1.92 15.69 -0.14
C THR A 502 1.99 14.79 -1.40
N LEU A 503 1.05 14.92 -2.35
CA LEU A 503 1.09 14.22 -3.64
C LEU A 503 2.25 14.69 -4.52
N LEU A 504 2.53 16.00 -4.59
CA LEU A 504 3.67 16.57 -5.33
C LEU A 504 5.05 16.19 -4.75
N GLN A 505 5.09 15.43 -3.65
CA GLN A 505 6.30 14.86 -3.02
C GLN A 505 6.43 13.35 -3.24
N LYS A 506 5.70 12.76 -4.19
CA LYS A 506 5.70 11.31 -4.46
C LYS A 506 6.15 10.98 -5.88
N ASP A 507 6.86 9.86 -5.99
CA ASP A 507 7.66 9.47 -7.15
C ASP A 507 6.84 8.79 -8.27
N ASP A 508 5.64 9.32 -8.56
CA ASP A 508 4.75 8.84 -9.64
C ASP A 508 4.48 9.94 -10.68
N ASP A 509 4.88 9.70 -11.94
CA ASP A 509 4.72 10.64 -13.07
C ASP A 509 3.26 11.02 -13.31
N HIS A 510 2.33 10.10 -12.99
CA HIS A 510 0.90 10.28 -13.16
C HIS A 510 0.37 11.47 -12.37
N ILE A 511 0.95 11.76 -11.20
CA ILE A 511 0.56 12.90 -10.35
C ILE A 511 0.79 14.20 -11.10
N ILE A 512 2.01 14.42 -11.59
CA ILE A 512 2.40 15.65 -12.29
C ILE A 512 1.70 15.74 -13.66
N HIS A 513 1.57 14.61 -14.35
CA HIS A 513 0.87 14.54 -15.64
C HIS A 513 -0.61 14.90 -15.50
N ASN A 514 -1.32 14.28 -14.55
CA ASN A 514 -2.75 14.44 -14.37
C ASN A 514 -3.08 15.83 -13.80
N LEU A 515 -2.34 16.32 -12.80
CA LEU A 515 -2.59 17.63 -12.20
C LEU A 515 -2.26 18.81 -13.13
N VAL A 516 -1.21 18.70 -13.96
CA VAL A 516 -0.67 19.87 -14.69
C VAL A 516 -0.31 19.59 -16.15
N LEU A 517 0.56 18.62 -16.44
CA LEU A 517 1.17 18.54 -17.79
C LEU A 517 0.15 18.24 -18.90
N ARG A 518 -0.94 17.52 -18.61
CA ARG A 518 -1.97 17.17 -19.61
C ARG A 518 -2.61 18.39 -20.30
N ASN A 519 -2.58 19.57 -19.69
CA ASN A 519 -3.07 20.82 -20.30
C ASN A 519 -1.94 21.68 -20.91
N LEU A 520 -0.66 21.41 -20.60
CA LEU A 520 0.49 22.17 -21.12
C LEU A 520 1.25 21.48 -22.27
N LEU A 521 1.11 20.16 -22.44
CA LEU A 521 1.80 19.38 -23.49
C LEU A 521 1.38 19.75 -24.93
N GLY A 522 0.21 20.37 -25.11
CA GLY A 522 -0.23 20.93 -26.39
C GLY A 522 0.42 22.27 -26.75
N ARG A 523 1.04 22.96 -25.77
CA ARG A 523 1.66 24.30 -25.90
C ARG A 523 0.72 25.40 -26.45
N THR A 524 -0.59 25.19 -26.40
CA THR A 524 -1.62 26.04 -27.04
C THR A 524 -1.86 27.38 -26.36
N TYR A 525 -1.24 27.60 -25.19
CA TYR A 525 -1.13 28.89 -24.50
C TYR A 525 -0.27 29.91 -25.25
N ILE A 526 0.61 29.49 -26.17
CA ILE A 526 1.42 30.43 -26.96
C ILE A 526 0.56 31.08 -28.06
N SER A 527 0.77 32.37 -28.30
CA SER A 527 0.12 33.10 -29.39
C SER A 527 0.63 32.60 -30.76
N PRO A 528 -0.25 32.20 -31.70
CA PRO A 528 0.18 31.70 -33.01
C PRO A 528 0.90 32.81 -33.79
N HIS A 529 2.21 32.66 -33.95
CA HIS A 529 3.06 33.64 -34.60
C HIS A 529 2.66 33.81 -36.09
N PRO A 530 2.41 35.03 -36.59
CA PRO A 530 1.80 35.25 -37.92
C PRO A 530 2.68 34.89 -39.13
N GLY A 531 3.84 34.25 -38.91
CA GLY A 531 4.77 33.82 -39.97
C GLY A 531 4.59 32.38 -40.46
N THR A 532 4.05 31.47 -39.66
CA THR A 532 4.05 30.02 -39.98
C THR A 532 2.92 29.58 -40.91
N ALA A 533 1.91 30.42 -41.14
CA ALA A 533 0.76 30.13 -42.02
C ALA A 533 1.07 30.18 -43.53
N LYS A 534 2.31 30.45 -43.96
CA LYS A 534 2.71 30.60 -45.37
C LYS A 534 3.59 29.48 -45.93
N ALA A 535 3.57 28.30 -45.31
CA ALA A 535 4.30 27.11 -45.76
C ALA A 535 3.40 25.94 -46.22
N ALA A 536 2.08 26.18 -46.36
CA ALA A 536 1.09 25.12 -46.59
C ALA A 536 0.23 25.28 -47.87
N ASP A 537 0.43 26.35 -48.65
CA ASP A 537 -0.37 26.59 -49.87
C ASP A 537 0.45 27.29 -50.97
N HIS A 538 1.20 26.50 -51.75
CA HIS A 538 1.65 26.83 -53.12
C HIS A 538 2.21 25.55 -53.78
N GLN A 539 1.33 24.62 -54.17
CA GLN A 539 1.68 23.46 -54.99
C GLN A 539 0.74 23.39 -56.19
N GLY A 540 1.12 24.03 -57.30
CA GLY A 540 0.17 24.22 -58.41
C GLY A 540 0.64 25.02 -59.62
N LYS A 541 1.83 24.73 -60.16
CA LYS A 541 2.14 24.77 -61.61
C LYS A 541 3.59 24.38 -61.89
N GLU A 542 3.76 23.37 -62.74
CA GLU A 542 4.99 23.16 -63.50
C GLU A 542 4.86 23.91 -64.83
N ASP A 543 5.88 24.67 -65.21
CA ASP A 543 6.08 25.15 -66.57
C ASP A 543 7.52 24.78 -66.98
N ASN A 544 7.69 24.28 -68.21
CA ASN A 544 8.84 23.45 -68.58
C ASN A 544 9.65 24.05 -69.75
N SER A 545 10.91 24.43 -69.52
CA SER A 545 11.95 24.50 -70.57
C SER A 545 13.38 24.77 -70.06
N SER A 546 14.15 23.69 -69.96
CA SER A 546 15.55 23.56 -70.44
C SER A 546 16.43 24.80 -70.72
N ASN A 547 17.50 24.99 -69.92
CA ASN A 547 18.93 24.91 -70.35
C ASN A 547 19.87 25.67 -69.36
N GLY A 548 21.00 25.12 -68.90
CA GLY A 548 21.56 23.76 -69.04
C GLY A 548 23.08 23.71 -68.76
N SER A 549 23.61 22.54 -68.34
CA SER A 549 25.06 22.17 -68.16
C SER A 549 25.93 23.06 -67.26
N SER A 550 26.95 22.63 -66.51
CA SER A 550 27.51 21.35 -65.99
C SER A 550 28.31 21.78 -64.72
N GLU A 551 28.75 20.99 -63.74
CA GLU A 551 29.03 19.57 -63.58
C GLU A 551 29.00 19.26 -62.05
N GLY A 552 28.84 18.00 -61.63
CA GLY A 552 28.46 17.68 -60.24
C GLY A 552 29.57 17.57 -59.19
N LYS A 553 29.17 17.57 -57.91
CA LYS A 553 29.89 16.95 -56.77
C LYS A 553 28.98 16.72 -55.57
N GLU A 554 29.43 15.83 -54.68
CA GLU A 554 28.71 15.27 -53.53
C GLU A 554 28.08 16.33 -52.61
N GLU A 555 26.83 16.08 -52.19
CA GLU A 555 26.15 16.91 -51.20
C GLU A 555 26.83 16.77 -49.84
N LYS A 556 27.28 17.89 -49.29
CA LYS A 556 27.79 17.98 -47.91
C LYS A 556 26.72 18.49 -46.96
N GLU A 557 26.78 17.99 -45.74
CA GLU A 557 26.08 18.55 -44.58
C GLU A 557 26.40 20.05 -44.46
N VAL A 558 25.39 20.91 -44.52
CA VAL A 558 25.55 22.36 -44.31
C VAL A 558 25.46 22.65 -42.81
N GLU A 559 26.61 22.49 -42.17
CA GLU A 559 26.90 22.87 -40.79
C GLU A 559 26.63 24.38 -40.56
N CYS A 560 25.49 24.72 -39.96
CA CYS A 560 25.22 26.07 -39.46
C CYS A 560 26.11 26.36 -38.24
N LYS A 561 27.25 27.01 -38.48
CA LYS A 561 28.24 27.37 -37.44
C LYS A 561 27.71 28.44 -36.49
N GLU A 562 27.14 28.01 -35.38
CA GLU A 562 27.00 28.88 -34.21
C GLU A 562 28.38 29.19 -33.60
N ASN A 563 28.64 30.46 -33.29
CA ASN A 563 29.83 30.86 -32.56
C ASN A 563 29.64 30.57 -31.05
N PRO A 564 30.38 29.62 -30.44
CA PRO A 564 30.08 29.15 -29.06
C PRO A 564 30.23 30.22 -27.97
N GLY A 565 30.90 31.33 -28.28
CA GLY A 565 31.12 32.44 -27.34
C GLY A 565 29.90 33.35 -27.12
N LEU A 566 28.97 33.47 -28.08
CA LEU A 566 27.87 34.43 -27.98
C LEU A 566 26.64 33.86 -27.26
N ALA A 567 26.24 32.62 -27.55
CA ALA A 567 25.08 31.97 -26.93
C ALA A 567 25.14 31.96 -25.38
N ARG A 568 26.32 31.61 -24.82
CA ARG A 568 26.56 31.61 -23.36
C ARG A 568 26.46 33.00 -22.70
N SER A 569 26.52 34.09 -23.48
CA SER A 569 26.25 35.44 -22.97
C SER A 569 24.75 35.76 -23.01
N SER A 570 24.05 35.41 -24.08
CA SER A 570 22.61 35.65 -24.22
C SER A 570 21.82 34.94 -23.12
N SER A 571 22.03 33.64 -22.94
CA SER A 571 21.26 32.82 -21.99
C SER A 571 21.46 33.28 -20.53
N ARG A 572 22.70 33.57 -20.12
CA ARG A 572 23.00 34.16 -18.81
C ARG A 572 22.34 35.53 -18.61
N THR A 573 22.36 36.40 -19.63
CA THR A 573 21.67 37.69 -19.57
C THR A 573 20.16 37.52 -19.47
N GLU A 574 19.59 36.47 -20.06
CA GLU A 574 18.17 36.11 -19.97
C GLU A 574 17.75 35.72 -18.55
N VAL A 575 18.52 34.85 -17.87
CA VAL A 575 18.31 34.55 -16.44
C VAL A 575 18.31 35.81 -15.59
N HIS A 576 19.31 36.68 -15.78
CA HIS A 576 19.39 37.91 -14.98
C HIS A 576 18.20 38.84 -15.23
N LYS A 577 17.60 38.86 -16.43
CA LYS A 577 16.33 39.57 -16.67
C LYS A 577 15.17 38.93 -15.88
N ILE A 578 14.99 37.61 -15.98
CA ILE A 578 13.92 36.86 -15.31
C ILE A 578 13.99 37.02 -13.79
N VAL A 579 15.17 36.78 -13.21
CA VAL A 579 15.47 36.96 -11.77
C VAL A 579 15.16 38.38 -11.33
N ASN A 580 15.60 39.39 -12.09
CA ASN A 580 15.31 40.79 -11.79
C ASN A 580 13.81 41.11 -11.87
N CYS A 581 13.05 40.54 -12.82
CA CYS A 581 11.59 40.76 -12.90
C CYS A 581 10.84 40.30 -11.64
N PHE A 582 11.21 39.17 -11.06
CA PHE A 582 10.64 38.73 -9.77
C PHE A 582 11.13 39.60 -8.61
N LEU A 583 12.44 39.88 -8.52
CA LEU A 583 13.01 40.69 -7.43
C LEU A 583 12.60 42.18 -7.49
N SER A 584 12.21 42.71 -8.65
CA SER A 584 11.70 44.07 -8.84
C SER A 584 10.17 44.17 -8.83
N LEU A 585 9.45 43.06 -8.64
CA LEU A 585 7.98 43.04 -8.68
C LEU A 585 7.36 43.94 -7.61
N LEU A 586 7.92 43.94 -6.39
CA LEU A 586 7.53 44.84 -5.31
C LEU A 586 8.41 46.12 -5.30
N PRO A 587 7.82 47.31 -5.05
CA PRO A 587 8.56 48.52 -4.73
C PRO A 587 9.47 48.35 -3.50
N GLU A 588 10.60 49.04 -3.47
CA GLU A 588 11.56 48.98 -2.37
C GLU A 588 10.97 49.39 -1.02
N GLN A 589 10.00 50.30 -1.02
CA GLN A 589 9.30 50.78 0.17
C GLN A 589 8.43 49.70 0.85
N LEU A 590 8.11 48.62 0.14
CA LEU A 590 7.40 47.45 0.68
C LEU A 590 8.36 46.31 1.10
N LYS A 591 9.66 46.39 0.79
CA LYS A 591 10.63 45.32 1.09
C LYS A 591 11.07 45.41 2.56
N SER A 592 10.43 44.60 3.39
CA SER A 592 10.64 44.50 4.82
C SER A 592 11.99 43.86 5.20
N SER A 593 12.48 42.91 4.38
CA SER A 593 13.63 42.07 4.74
C SER A 593 14.94 42.83 4.96
N TYR A 594 15.26 43.83 4.15
CA TYR A 594 16.50 44.62 4.27
C TYR A 594 16.65 45.35 5.62
N GLN A 595 15.54 45.58 6.33
CA GLN A 595 15.51 46.22 7.64
C GLN A 595 15.56 45.22 8.81
N THR A 596 15.83 43.96 8.50
CA THR A 596 16.06 42.86 9.44
C THR A 596 17.36 42.13 9.08
N ALA A 597 18.10 41.64 10.08
CA ALA A 597 19.46 41.12 9.90
C ALA A 597 19.57 39.74 9.22
N ASP A 598 18.46 39.26 8.64
CA ASP A 598 18.28 37.90 8.09
C ASP A 598 17.87 37.97 6.61
N SER A 599 18.55 38.83 5.85
CA SER A 599 18.25 39.18 4.45
C SER A 599 19.06 38.38 3.42
N GLY A 600 19.64 37.25 3.84
CA GLY A 600 20.56 36.43 3.03
C GLY A 600 19.85 35.69 1.89
N TYR A 601 19.82 36.29 0.70
CA TYR A 601 19.32 35.64 -0.54
C TYR A 601 20.07 34.34 -0.87
N ASP A 602 21.32 34.20 -0.42
CA ASP A 602 22.12 32.97 -0.52
C ASP A 602 21.45 31.74 0.13
N LEU A 603 20.59 31.95 1.14
CA LEU A 603 19.81 30.89 1.76
C LEU A 603 18.81 30.28 0.76
N TYR A 604 18.05 31.13 0.07
CA TYR A 604 17.12 30.72 -0.98
C TYR A 604 17.85 30.02 -2.13
N LEU A 605 18.99 30.54 -2.58
CA LEU A 605 19.81 29.90 -3.62
C LEU A 605 20.32 28.51 -3.21
N ARG A 606 20.84 28.37 -1.99
CA ARG A 606 21.34 27.09 -1.47
C ARG A 606 20.22 26.07 -1.33
N ASP A 607 19.08 26.49 -0.79
CA ASP A 607 17.98 25.57 -0.48
C ASP A 607 17.20 25.21 -1.76
N ALA A 608 17.07 26.13 -2.73
CA ALA A 608 16.62 25.82 -4.10
C ALA A 608 17.57 24.85 -4.82
N HIS A 609 18.90 25.01 -4.71
CA HIS A 609 19.87 24.04 -5.24
C HIS A 609 19.70 22.64 -4.61
N LYS A 610 19.43 22.56 -3.30
CA LYS A 610 19.19 21.29 -2.61
C LYS A 610 17.89 20.63 -3.08
N GLN A 611 16.80 21.38 -3.13
CA GLN A 611 15.49 20.87 -3.57
C GLN A 611 15.52 20.46 -5.05
N TYR A 612 16.08 21.29 -5.93
CA TYR A 612 16.14 21.02 -7.37
C TYR A 612 16.94 19.75 -7.69
N ARG A 613 18.07 19.50 -7.00
CA ARG A 613 18.81 18.24 -7.15
C ARG A 613 17.93 17.04 -6.79
N HIS A 614 17.31 17.05 -5.62
CA HIS A 614 16.43 15.96 -5.17
C HIS A 614 15.28 15.70 -6.15
N VAL A 615 14.69 16.76 -6.72
CA VAL A 615 13.64 16.64 -7.74
C VAL A 615 14.20 16.10 -9.07
N CYS A 616 15.42 16.46 -9.48
CA CYS A 616 16.08 15.83 -10.63
C CYS A 616 16.37 14.34 -10.40
N ASP A 617 16.80 13.96 -9.18
CA ASP A 617 17.04 12.56 -8.82
C ASP A 617 15.73 11.74 -8.88
N MET A 618 14.61 12.31 -8.40
CA MET A 618 13.27 11.70 -8.42
C MET A 618 12.64 11.63 -9.82
N THR A 619 12.77 12.70 -10.63
CA THR A 619 12.16 12.77 -11.98
C THR A 619 13.01 12.13 -13.09
N GLY A 620 14.28 11.81 -12.82
CA GLY A 620 15.21 11.22 -13.78
C GLY A 620 14.69 9.98 -14.54
N PRO A 621 14.03 9.01 -13.88
CA PRO A 621 13.46 7.84 -14.54
C PRO A 621 12.33 8.14 -15.55
N TRP A 622 11.70 9.32 -15.48
CA TRP A 622 10.55 9.68 -16.32
C TRP A 622 10.93 10.18 -17.72
N ALA A 623 12.23 10.31 -18.02
CA ALA A 623 12.78 10.63 -19.35
C ALA A 623 12.16 11.88 -20.01
N TRP A 624 11.88 12.92 -19.21
CA TRP A 624 11.32 14.18 -19.68
C TRP A 624 12.19 14.89 -20.73
N PRO A 625 11.59 15.65 -21.66
CA PRO A 625 12.33 16.36 -22.71
C PRO A 625 13.18 17.50 -22.13
N LYS A 626 14.33 17.76 -22.74
CA LYS A 626 15.22 18.88 -22.37
C LYS A 626 14.72 20.25 -22.85
N GLU A 627 13.90 20.28 -23.90
CA GLU A 627 13.40 21.49 -24.56
C GLU A 627 11.87 21.48 -24.68
N PRO A 628 11.19 22.63 -24.79
CA PRO A 628 9.73 22.69 -24.85
C PRO A 628 9.13 21.93 -26.05
N VAL A 629 8.22 20.99 -25.77
CA VAL A 629 7.63 20.09 -26.77
C VAL A 629 6.20 20.48 -27.14
N VAL A 630 5.76 20.09 -28.34
CA VAL A 630 4.36 20.20 -28.80
C VAL A 630 3.85 18.80 -29.15
N VAL A 631 3.10 18.18 -28.24
CA VAL A 631 2.56 16.83 -28.45
C VAL A 631 1.22 16.94 -29.18
N LYS A 632 1.18 16.57 -30.47
CA LYS A 632 0.01 16.77 -31.36
C LYS A 632 -1.34 16.29 -30.79
N ARG A 633 -1.36 15.19 -30.02
CA ARG A 633 -2.57 14.64 -29.37
C ARG A 633 -3.14 15.55 -28.27
N PHE A 634 -2.37 16.51 -27.78
CA PHE A 634 -2.72 17.44 -26.70
C PHE A 634 -3.03 18.85 -27.21
N VAL A 635 -3.00 19.07 -28.53
CA VAL A 635 -3.36 20.35 -29.15
C VAL A 635 -4.89 20.48 -29.15
N VAL A 636 -5.38 21.53 -28.49
CA VAL A 636 -6.80 21.90 -28.34
C VAL A 636 -7.05 23.27 -28.96
N GLU A 637 -8.28 23.53 -29.40
CA GLU A 637 -8.63 24.79 -30.09
C GLU A 637 -8.50 26.00 -29.15
N GLU A 638 -9.18 25.97 -28.01
CA GLU A 638 -9.04 26.96 -26.93
C GLU A 638 -8.07 26.47 -25.85
N PHE A 639 -7.28 27.38 -25.27
CA PHE A 639 -6.39 27.03 -24.16
C PHE A 639 -7.11 27.15 -22.82
N TYR A 640 -6.92 26.15 -21.97
CA TYR A 640 -7.39 26.09 -20.60
C TYR A 640 -6.28 25.46 -19.75
N GLU A 641 -5.90 26.10 -18.64
CA GLU A 641 -4.77 25.67 -17.80
C GLU A 641 -5.04 24.38 -17.00
N GLY A 642 -6.28 23.90 -16.98
CA GLY A 642 -6.72 22.76 -16.17
C GLY A 642 -7.10 23.17 -14.74
N ALA A 643 -8.05 22.47 -14.13
CA ALA A 643 -8.73 22.92 -12.90
C ALA A 643 -7.78 23.19 -11.73
N PHE A 644 -6.68 22.42 -11.64
CA PHE A 644 -5.71 22.56 -10.55
C PHE A 644 -4.87 23.84 -10.70
N LEU A 645 -4.29 24.11 -11.88
CA LEU A 645 -3.61 25.39 -12.13
C LEU A 645 -4.59 26.57 -12.05
N LYS A 646 -5.81 26.40 -12.56
CA LYS A 646 -6.84 27.44 -12.48
C LYS A 646 -7.13 27.82 -11.03
N MET A 647 -7.35 26.83 -10.16
CA MET A 647 -7.55 27.02 -8.72
C MET A 647 -6.34 27.70 -8.06
N LEU A 648 -5.12 27.24 -8.31
CA LEU A 648 -3.92 27.85 -7.71
C LEU A 648 -3.74 29.32 -8.10
N LEU A 649 -4.03 29.66 -9.37
CA LEU A 649 -3.96 31.04 -9.88
C LEU A 649 -5.17 31.91 -9.46
N ASP A 650 -6.37 31.33 -9.36
CA ASP A 650 -7.56 31.98 -8.79
C ASP A 650 -7.27 32.37 -7.35
N LYS A 651 -6.81 31.42 -6.54
CA LYS A 651 -6.50 31.57 -5.13
C LYS A 651 -5.39 32.59 -4.91
N LEU A 652 -4.25 32.45 -5.62
CA LEU A 652 -3.14 33.41 -5.53
C LEU A 652 -3.59 34.83 -5.92
N SER A 653 -4.55 34.98 -6.84
CA SER A 653 -5.07 36.31 -7.19
C SER A 653 -5.90 37.00 -6.10
N HIS A 654 -6.25 36.29 -5.00
CA HIS A 654 -6.93 36.81 -3.81
C HIS A 654 -6.04 36.78 -2.55
N MET A 655 -4.74 36.48 -2.67
CA MET A 655 -3.77 36.31 -1.57
C MET A 655 -3.83 37.41 -0.49
N MET A 656 -4.15 38.64 -0.86
CA MET A 656 -4.28 39.79 0.07
C MET A 656 -5.45 39.68 1.06
N GLU A 657 -6.49 38.88 0.73
CA GLU A 657 -7.71 38.68 1.53
C GLU A 657 -7.62 37.41 2.40
N GLN A 658 -6.65 36.53 2.12
CA GLN A 658 -6.51 35.22 2.74
C GLN A 658 -5.65 35.24 4.01
N SER A 659 -5.85 34.25 4.88
CA SER A 659 -5.00 34.08 6.08
C SER A 659 -3.60 33.57 5.75
N TYR A 660 -2.64 33.96 6.59
CA TYR A 660 -1.22 33.62 6.47
C TYR A 660 -0.94 32.10 6.33
N PRO A 661 -1.59 31.18 7.07
CA PRO A 661 -1.38 29.73 6.88
C PRO A 661 -1.75 29.23 5.48
N ILE A 662 -2.83 29.73 4.89
CA ILE A 662 -3.23 29.36 3.53
C ILE A 662 -2.24 29.92 2.52
N ASN A 663 -1.80 31.17 2.69
CA ASN A 663 -0.81 31.80 1.81
C ASN A 663 0.54 31.06 1.84
N LEU A 664 1.01 30.61 3.00
CA LEU A 664 2.20 29.73 3.09
C LEU A 664 2.01 28.39 2.38
N GLN A 665 0.87 27.72 2.58
CA GLN A 665 0.64 26.41 1.96
C GLN A 665 0.47 26.51 0.43
N LEU A 666 -0.18 27.58 -0.05
CA LEU A 666 -0.35 27.88 -1.47
C LEU A 666 1.00 28.16 -2.16
N THR A 667 1.83 29.00 -1.55
CA THR A 667 3.17 29.31 -2.09
C THR A 667 4.07 28.07 -2.10
N SER A 668 4.05 27.23 -1.05
CA SER A 668 4.69 25.90 -1.03
C SER A 668 4.28 25.04 -2.25
N VAL A 669 2.98 24.91 -2.52
CA VAL A 669 2.49 24.12 -3.66
C VAL A 669 2.98 24.68 -5.00
N ILE A 670 2.93 26.01 -5.19
CA ILE A 670 3.38 26.62 -6.45
C ILE A 670 4.91 26.54 -6.61
N SER A 671 5.69 26.71 -5.54
CA SER A 671 7.15 26.51 -5.56
C SER A 671 7.54 25.07 -5.92
N ARG A 672 6.81 24.06 -5.41
CA ARG A 672 6.97 22.66 -5.82
C ARG A 672 6.64 22.42 -7.30
N LEU A 673 5.67 23.12 -7.87
CA LEU A 673 5.42 23.06 -9.33
C LEU A 673 6.52 23.77 -10.13
N ALA A 674 6.95 24.94 -9.69
CA ALA A 674 7.94 25.77 -10.37
C ALA A 674 9.32 25.11 -10.45
N ILE A 675 9.70 24.29 -9.45
CA ILE A 675 11.01 23.65 -9.38
C ILE A 675 11.14 22.40 -10.27
N LEU A 676 10.03 21.79 -10.72
CA LEU A 676 10.05 20.58 -11.56
C LEU A 676 10.81 20.81 -12.90
N PRO A 677 11.70 19.89 -13.33
CA PRO A 677 12.51 20.04 -14.54
C PRO A 677 11.75 19.70 -15.85
N HIS A 678 10.49 20.09 -15.99
CA HIS A 678 9.75 19.96 -17.25
C HIS A 678 9.74 21.30 -18.01
N PRO A 679 10.16 21.37 -19.30
CA PRO A 679 10.34 22.63 -20.00
C PRO A 679 9.04 23.41 -20.22
N ASN A 680 7.97 22.78 -20.71
CA ASN A 680 6.65 23.45 -20.88
C ASN A 680 6.10 24.06 -19.58
N LEU A 681 6.37 23.44 -18.43
CA LEU A 681 5.95 23.94 -17.12
C LEU A 681 6.86 25.09 -16.64
N SER A 682 8.14 25.01 -16.98
CA SER A 682 9.15 26.02 -16.67
C SER A 682 8.85 27.33 -17.39
N GLU A 683 8.59 27.31 -18.69
CA GLU A 683 8.21 28.52 -19.44
C GLU A 683 6.87 29.10 -18.93
N PHE A 684 5.85 28.27 -18.70
CA PHE A 684 4.52 28.74 -18.33
C PHE A 684 4.47 29.41 -16.93
N LEU A 685 5.31 28.96 -15.99
CA LEU A 685 5.37 29.53 -14.64
C LEU A 685 6.47 30.58 -14.44
N LEU A 686 7.64 30.43 -15.09
CA LEU A 686 8.84 31.22 -14.78
C LEU A 686 9.31 32.18 -15.88
N ASP A 687 8.77 32.13 -17.10
CA ASP A 687 9.11 33.11 -18.14
C ASP A 687 8.12 34.31 -18.15
N PRO A 688 8.52 35.51 -17.68
CA PRO A 688 7.70 36.72 -17.74
C PRO A 688 7.62 37.33 -19.15
N TYR A 689 8.38 36.83 -20.12
CA TYR A 689 8.43 37.32 -21.51
C TYR A 689 7.66 36.42 -22.50
N LEU A 690 7.06 35.32 -22.01
CA LEU A 690 6.34 34.35 -22.82
C LEU A 690 5.18 35.02 -23.61
N GLN A 691 5.21 34.90 -24.94
CA GLN A 691 4.20 35.46 -25.83
C GLN A 691 2.90 34.64 -25.82
N VAL A 692 2.13 34.76 -24.75
CA VAL A 692 0.88 34.02 -24.57
C VAL A 692 -0.27 34.54 -25.43
N ARG A 693 -1.23 33.65 -25.72
CA ARG A 693 -2.50 33.96 -26.39
C ARG A 693 -3.32 34.91 -25.51
N GLN A 694 -4.07 35.84 -26.13
CA GLN A 694 -5.00 36.73 -25.42
C GLN A 694 -5.95 35.92 -24.51
N GLY A 695 -6.21 36.43 -23.29
CA GLY A 695 -6.99 35.75 -22.26
C GLY A 695 -6.21 34.74 -21.40
N THR A 696 -5.02 34.29 -21.83
CA THR A 696 -4.18 33.37 -21.04
C THR A 696 -3.66 34.06 -19.78
N ARG A 697 -3.97 33.49 -18.62
CA ARG A 697 -3.44 33.93 -17.33
C ARG A 697 -2.16 33.16 -16.98
N THR A 698 -1.04 33.86 -16.89
CA THR A 698 0.23 33.31 -16.36
C THR A 698 0.40 33.65 -14.88
N LEU A 699 1.33 32.96 -14.21
CA LEU A 699 1.73 33.28 -12.85
C LEU A 699 2.24 34.74 -12.74
N PHE A 700 3.00 35.22 -13.73
CA PHE A 700 3.48 36.60 -13.76
C PHE A 700 2.36 37.66 -13.91
N ALA A 701 1.28 37.34 -14.64
CA ALA A 701 0.12 38.22 -14.73
C ALA A 701 -0.61 38.38 -13.37
N VAL A 702 -0.73 37.29 -12.60
CA VAL A 702 -1.28 37.36 -11.22
C VAL A 702 -0.38 38.19 -10.31
N PHE A 703 0.94 38.02 -10.43
CA PHE A 703 1.92 38.83 -9.69
C PHE A 703 1.83 40.34 -10.03
N GLN A 704 1.59 40.71 -11.29
CA GLN A 704 1.38 42.11 -11.69
C GLN A 704 0.10 42.72 -11.08
N LYS A 705 -0.98 41.95 -10.92
CA LYS A 705 -2.21 42.34 -10.19
C LYS A 705 -1.87 42.62 -8.72
N LEU A 706 -1.31 41.64 -8.00
CA LEU A 706 -0.97 41.75 -6.57
C LEU A 706 -0.01 42.91 -6.28
N SER A 707 1.01 43.10 -7.12
CA SER A 707 1.95 44.24 -7.01
C SER A 707 1.24 45.59 -7.16
N SER A 708 0.19 45.66 -7.99
CA SER A 708 -0.58 46.90 -8.22
C SER A 708 -1.52 47.21 -7.05
N GLU A 709 -2.12 46.18 -6.46
CA GLU A 709 -2.90 46.29 -5.22
C GLU A 709 -2.02 46.74 -4.05
N ALA A 710 -0.87 46.11 -3.86
CA ALA A 710 0.11 46.49 -2.83
C ALA A 710 0.63 47.93 -3.02
N ARG A 711 0.89 48.36 -4.27
CA ARG A 711 1.21 49.76 -4.60
C ARG A 711 0.08 50.72 -4.24
N SER A 712 -1.18 50.36 -4.51
CA SER A 712 -2.34 51.18 -4.12
C SER A 712 -2.42 51.37 -2.60
N LYS A 713 -2.08 50.34 -1.82
CA LYS A 713 -2.05 50.41 -0.34
C LYS A 713 -0.89 51.25 0.19
N LEU A 714 0.28 51.22 -0.46
CA LEU A 714 1.41 52.12 -0.15
C LEU A 714 1.02 53.60 -0.30
N HIS A 715 0.27 53.95 -1.34
CA HIS A 715 -0.22 55.33 -1.53
C HIS A 715 -1.35 55.71 -0.55
N ALA A 716 -2.00 54.74 0.10
CA ALA A 716 -3.05 54.98 1.10
C ALA A 716 -2.54 55.07 2.55
N GLN A 717 -1.37 54.48 2.86
CA GLN A 717 -0.85 54.40 4.24
C GLN A 717 0.61 54.89 4.36
N ASN A 718 0.77 56.12 4.87
CA ASN A 718 2.08 56.80 5.03
C ASN A 718 3.09 56.08 5.96
N ASP A 719 2.68 55.09 6.75
CA ASP A 719 3.52 54.38 7.73
C ASP A 719 3.62 52.85 7.44
N LEU A 720 3.28 52.44 6.21
CA LEU A 720 3.15 51.03 5.84
C LEU A 720 4.46 50.23 6.02
N SER A 721 5.61 50.84 5.72
CA SER A 721 6.92 50.20 5.83
C SER A 721 7.30 49.85 7.28
N GLN A 722 7.00 50.71 8.25
CA GLN A 722 7.25 50.44 9.67
C GLN A 722 6.34 49.32 10.20
N LYS A 723 5.06 49.31 9.76
CA LYS A 723 4.12 48.23 10.06
C LYS A 723 4.62 46.87 9.55
N LEU A 724 5.02 46.80 8.28
CA LEU A 724 5.55 45.57 7.66
C LEU A 724 6.77 45.02 8.42
N VAL A 725 7.72 45.88 8.81
CA VAL A 725 8.88 45.47 9.60
C VAL A 725 8.49 45.01 11.02
N SER A 726 7.48 45.63 11.63
CA SER A 726 6.93 45.19 12.92
C SER A 726 6.28 43.80 12.82
N VAL A 727 5.44 43.57 11.81
CA VAL A 727 4.81 42.26 11.55
C VAL A 727 5.86 41.19 11.23
N ARG A 728 6.87 41.49 10.39
CA ARG A 728 7.98 40.54 10.12
C ARG A 728 8.69 40.13 11.41
N ARG A 729 8.98 41.06 12.32
CA ARG A 729 9.59 40.76 13.63
C ARG A 729 8.70 39.90 14.54
N GLN A 730 7.37 40.04 14.44
CA GLN A 730 6.39 39.19 15.13
C GLN A 730 6.39 37.77 14.55
N LEU A 731 6.32 37.62 13.21
CA LEU A 731 6.34 36.32 12.53
C LEU A 731 7.64 35.55 12.80
N MET A 732 8.79 36.23 12.84
CA MET A 732 10.09 35.63 13.20
C MET A 732 10.26 35.39 14.72
N GLY A 733 9.25 35.64 15.56
CA GLY A 733 9.30 35.46 17.01
C GLY A 733 10.23 36.42 17.78
N THR A 734 10.91 37.33 17.09
CA THR A 734 11.88 38.30 17.66
C THR A 734 11.24 39.42 18.48
N SER A 735 9.92 39.61 18.36
CA SER A 735 9.13 40.55 19.15
C SER A 735 8.17 39.80 20.08
N PRO A 736 8.00 40.19 21.36
CA PRO A 736 7.09 39.51 22.27
C PRO A 736 5.63 39.64 21.78
N ASN A 737 4.96 38.51 21.60
CA ASN A 737 3.57 38.39 21.13
C ASN A 737 2.55 39.15 22.00
N GLN A 738 2.41 40.46 21.79
CA GLN A 738 1.43 41.31 22.49
C GLN A 738 -0.01 40.88 22.14
N HIS A 739 -0.25 40.40 20.92
CA HIS A 739 -1.57 39.98 20.45
C HIS A 739 -2.16 38.83 21.30
N ARG A 740 -1.34 37.83 21.69
CA ARG A 740 -1.80 36.71 22.55
C ARG A 740 -2.15 37.13 23.98
N LYS A 741 -1.71 38.31 24.44
CA LYS A 741 -2.15 38.92 25.71
C LYS A 741 -3.39 39.81 25.56
N MET A 742 -3.75 40.22 24.33
CA MET A 742 -4.85 41.16 24.09
C MET A 742 -6.23 40.50 24.13
N LEU A 743 -6.31 39.21 23.75
CA LEU A 743 -7.54 38.38 23.78
C LEU A 743 -8.25 38.32 25.14
N TYR A 744 -7.56 38.61 26.25
CA TYR A 744 -8.14 38.60 27.61
C TYR A 744 -8.56 39.97 28.15
N ARG A 745 -8.39 41.07 27.41
CA ARG A 745 -8.66 42.43 27.94
C ARG A 745 -9.64 43.23 27.09
N LYS A 746 -10.95 42.98 27.29
CA LYS A 746 -12.03 43.85 26.80
C LYS A 746 -11.78 45.30 27.26
N SER A 747 -11.38 46.18 26.34
CA SER A 747 -11.23 47.63 26.57
C SER A 747 -11.35 48.39 25.25
N SER A 748 -12.49 49.06 25.07
CA SER A 748 -13.02 49.45 23.77
C SER A 748 -12.39 50.73 23.18
N ARG A 749 -11.08 50.72 22.84
CA ARG A 749 -10.47 51.90 22.18
C ARG A 749 -9.26 51.69 21.25
N PHE A 750 -8.84 50.45 20.95
CA PHE A 750 -7.85 50.18 19.90
C PHE A 750 -8.28 48.97 19.07
N GLN A 751 -9.07 49.24 18.02
CA GLN A 751 -9.51 48.24 17.06
C GLN A 751 -8.54 48.23 15.86
N PHE A 752 -7.34 47.69 16.10
CA PHE A 752 -6.47 47.27 15.00
C PHE A 752 -7.17 46.10 14.31
N ARG A 753 -7.52 46.22 13.03
CA ARG A 753 -8.40 45.24 12.39
C ARG A 753 -7.64 43.96 12.06
N TYR A 754 -8.33 42.83 12.08
CA TYR A 754 -7.80 41.57 11.52
C TYR A 754 -7.52 41.72 10.02
N GLU A 755 -8.39 42.46 9.31
CA GLU A 755 -8.22 42.87 7.91
C GLU A 755 -6.84 43.50 7.65
N ASP A 756 -6.49 44.56 8.38
CA ASP A 756 -5.18 45.24 8.28
C ASP A 756 -3.99 44.30 8.54
N GLN A 757 -4.16 43.24 9.33
CA GLN A 757 -3.09 42.30 9.69
C GLN A 757 -2.87 41.24 8.59
N ASN A 758 -3.93 40.59 8.10
CA ASN A 758 -3.83 39.59 7.03
C ASN A 758 -3.16 40.19 5.79
N GLU A 759 -3.50 41.43 5.43
CA GLU A 759 -2.92 42.13 4.29
C GLU A 759 -1.41 42.39 4.43
N LEU A 760 -0.95 42.77 5.63
CA LEU A 760 0.48 42.97 5.93
C LEU A 760 1.25 41.65 5.87
N GLU A 761 0.66 40.58 6.38
CA GLU A 761 1.24 39.23 6.34
C GLU A 761 1.29 38.70 4.89
N ALA A 762 0.26 38.95 4.07
CA ALA A 762 0.24 38.61 2.65
C ALA A 762 1.33 39.35 1.85
N ILE A 763 1.55 40.64 2.10
CA ILE A 763 2.65 41.41 1.47
C ILE A 763 4.03 40.82 1.82
N ILE A 764 4.23 40.36 3.06
CA ILE A 764 5.49 39.72 3.50
C ILE A 764 5.67 38.35 2.83
N VAL A 765 4.63 37.50 2.77
CA VAL A 765 4.72 36.21 2.07
C VAL A 765 4.97 36.42 0.57
N LEU A 766 4.37 37.45 -0.04
CA LEU A 766 4.63 37.85 -1.43
C LEU A 766 6.08 38.30 -1.64
N GLU A 767 6.67 39.04 -0.69
CA GLU A 767 8.09 39.44 -0.73
C GLU A 767 9.03 38.22 -0.71
N GLU A 768 8.78 37.24 0.15
CA GLU A 768 9.62 36.04 0.26
C GLU A 768 9.41 35.07 -0.91
N PHE A 769 8.17 34.89 -1.38
CA PHE A 769 7.84 34.02 -2.52
C PHE A 769 8.46 34.52 -3.83
N CYS A 770 8.56 35.84 -4.03
CA CYS A 770 9.31 36.42 -5.16
C CYS A 770 10.81 36.07 -5.10
N LYS A 771 11.41 35.99 -3.90
CA LYS A 771 12.81 35.55 -3.74
C LYS A 771 12.95 34.07 -4.06
N GLU A 772 12.07 33.22 -3.51
CA GLU A 772 12.09 31.77 -3.75
C GLU A 772 11.97 31.44 -5.24
N LEU A 773 10.98 31.98 -5.96
CA LEU A 773 10.83 31.76 -7.40
C LEU A 773 12.02 32.28 -8.21
N SER A 774 12.60 33.43 -7.84
CA SER A 774 13.79 33.95 -8.51
C SER A 774 15.01 33.03 -8.30
N ALA A 775 15.16 32.44 -7.11
CA ALA A 775 16.22 31.48 -6.82
C ALA A 775 16.00 30.16 -7.59
N ILE A 776 14.77 29.65 -7.65
CA ILE A 776 14.39 28.48 -8.46
C ILE A 776 14.73 28.72 -9.94
N ALA A 777 14.33 29.86 -10.51
CA ALA A 777 14.62 30.21 -11.90
C ALA A 777 16.14 30.29 -12.19
N PHE A 778 16.91 30.89 -11.27
CA PHE A 778 18.37 30.97 -11.38
C PHE A 778 19.04 29.58 -11.35
N VAL A 779 18.60 28.71 -10.44
CA VAL A 779 19.14 27.35 -10.21
C VAL A 779 18.85 26.44 -11.41
N LYS A 780 17.62 26.48 -11.94
CA LYS A 780 17.20 25.66 -13.09
C LYS A 780 18.06 25.94 -14.32
N HIS A 781 18.12 27.20 -14.75
CA HIS A 781 18.88 27.57 -15.93
C HIS A 781 20.40 27.37 -15.76
N HIS A 782 20.97 27.58 -14.57
CA HIS A 782 22.39 27.23 -14.33
C HIS A 782 22.64 25.74 -14.47
N SER A 783 21.68 24.89 -14.11
CA SER A 783 21.78 23.45 -14.27
C SER A 783 21.60 23.03 -15.73
N GLU A 784 20.66 23.64 -16.45
CA GLU A 784 20.45 23.44 -17.90
C GLU A 784 21.71 23.80 -18.71
N VAL A 785 22.34 24.95 -18.43
CA VAL A 785 23.59 25.40 -19.11
C VAL A 785 24.80 24.52 -18.75
N ASN A 786 24.84 23.94 -17.55
CA ASN A 786 25.92 23.03 -17.16
C ASN A 786 25.71 21.60 -17.69
N ASN A 787 24.47 21.13 -17.83
CA ASN A 787 24.10 19.81 -18.35
C ASN A 787 23.95 19.75 -19.89
N SER A 788 24.28 20.86 -20.56
CA SER A 788 24.43 21.02 -22.02
C SER A 788 25.87 21.37 -22.43
N SER A 789 26.81 21.37 -21.47
CA SER A 789 28.26 21.49 -21.67
C SER A 789 28.94 20.12 -21.57
#